data_AF-A0A6P0VWE6-F1
#
_entry.id   AF-A0A6P0VWE6-F1
#
_cell.length_a   1.000
_cell.length_b   1.000
_cell.length_c   1.000
_cell.angle_alpha   90.00
_cell.angle_beta   90.00
_cell.angle_gamma   90.00
#
_symmetry.space_group_name_H-M   'P 1'
#
loop_
_entity.id
_entity.type
_entity.pdbx_description
1 polymer ?
#
loop_
_entity_poly.entity_id
_entity_poly.type
_entity_poly.pdbx_seq_one_letter_code
_entity_poly.pdbx_strand_id
1 'polypeptide(L)'
;MHKKASFQQQIDDSQVGSDRFLVCGLGSLGQHCVAVLKEFGVRVIGIEQEQPQYWEIPNLPDLLDELIISDCRQTGVLEKTQIHHCRAVLLVTSNEQVNAQTALAVRKLNPHTRLVVRSAKGNLNQLLSKHLGNFVAFEPTQLPAAAFALAALGTETLGFFNLEGEWLRVVKHHIEWNDRWCNKQLLHQLNDHNRRILCHACDDSQLLESFHQWEPEAAIQAEDTLVYIETADQFLVNQTKKLATDSRATRQQIWQGLRRCFTRKNFKQQLIQFWQQSFRQQVRQVAIVCGLMVLVLLLAGTILFNWYYPETTLLSSFYATAILLLGGYADLFGEFQLTAPIPWWLQLFSLGLTLAGTAFVGVLYALLTESLLAYKFQLSLRRPPVPQQDHVVVIGLGRVGQRVAALLLAFQQSLVGITLNPDFDVTTLPQMPLIFDALNDGALAKANLSTAKSVFVGTDDEMLNLEIALMARTINPNSHIVIRTFGQGLSDNLAELLPNAQIICAYEVAAEAFAGAAFGENIISLFRLDNQTILVTEYHVEANDTLNNLLLAEIAYGYGVVIIMHQRGEEMSTFMPSDDLRLAAGDRMVVLATIDGLRRIEQGKIAISPKRWRVKVQQALTQVAIFEGANAIARVSGCSLGTARRLMNNLPNTLRLPLYKQQAQRLVRKLSKAQVIAQMVPIGKK
;
A
#
# COMPACT_ATOMS: atom_id res chain seq x y z
N MET A 1 22.98 36.30 45.28
CA MET A 1 23.08 35.29 44.20
C MET A 1 22.63 33.87 44.60
N HIS A 2 22.17 33.62 45.84
CA HIS A 2 21.70 32.28 46.27
C HIS A 2 20.17 32.08 46.31
N LYS A 3 19.36 33.03 45.83
CA LYS A 3 17.88 32.94 45.81
C LYS A 3 17.25 32.66 44.43
N LYS A 4 18.05 32.58 43.36
CA LYS A 4 17.57 32.24 42.00
C LYS A 4 17.77 30.77 41.62
N ALA A 5 18.70 30.06 42.28
CA ALA A 5 18.92 28.63 42.05
C ALA A 5 17.80 27.76 42.64
N SER A 6 17.18 28.15 43.75
CA SER A 6 16.05 27.38 44.31
C SER A 6 14.75 27.55 43.52
N PHE A 7 14.59 28.66 42.78
CA PHE A 7 13.40 28.89 41.95
C PHE A 7 13.48 28.15 40.60
N GLN A 8 14.69 27.98 40.05
CA GLN A 8 14.91 27.14 38.86
C GLN A 8 14.77 25.65 39.18
N GLN A 9 15.22 25.23 40.38
CA GLN A 9 15.14 23.82 40.82
C GLN A 9 13.73 23.43 41.31
N GLN A 10 12.89 24.38 41.71
CA GLN A 10 11.45 24.16 41.94
C GLN A 10 10.61 24.19 40.65
N ILE A 11 11.13 24.72 39.55
CA ILE A 11 10.47 24.66 38.24
C ILE A 11 10.81 23.34 37.52
N ASP A 12 11.99 22.76 37.76
CA ASP A 12 12.38 21.47 37.14
C ASP A 12 11.73 20.23 37.77
N ASP A 13 11.44 20.23 39.09
CA ASP A 13 10.77 19.09 39.74
C ASP A 13 9.22 19.14 39.66
N SER A 14 8.65 20.22 39.12
CA SER A 14 7.18 20.40 38.99
C SER A 14 6.65 20.34 37.55
N GLN A 15 7.52 20.20 36.53
CA GLN A 15 7.14 20.02 35.12
C GLN A 15 7.23 18.57 34.61
N VAL A 16 7.50 17.58 35.47
CA VAL A 16 7.16 16.18 35.18
C VAL A 16 5.68 15.94 35.52
N GLY A 17 4.82 16.85 35.08
CA GLY A 17 3.37 16.71 35.16
C GLY A 17 2.90 15.97 33.92
N SER A 18 2.70 14.66 34.03
CA SER A 18 2.15 13.75 33.00
C SER A 18 1.26 14.48 32.00
N ASP A 19 1.72 14.57 30.75
CA ASP A 19 0.94 15.15 29.65
C ASP A 19 -0.50 14.62 29.68
N ARG A 20 -1.46 15.53 29.54
CA ARG A 20 -2.88 15.18 29.58
C ARG A 20 -3.42 15.05 28.17
N PHE A 21 -4.06 13.93 27.94
CA PHE A 21 -4.74 13.59 26.71
C PHE A 21 -6.23 13.48 26.97
N LEU A 22 -7.01 14.04 26.06
CA LEU A 22 -8.46 13.94 26.09
C LEU A 22 -8.91 13.03 24.95
N VAL A 23 -9.73 12.03 25.25
CA VAL A 23 -10.35 11.16 24.24
C VAL A 23 -11.86 11.39 24.28
N CYS A 24 -12.41 11.91 23.18
CA CYS A 24 -13.84 12.12 23.00
C CYS A 24 -14.43 11.01 22.12
N GLY A 25 -15.34 10.23 22.71
CA GLY A 25 -15.92 9.01 22.16
C GLY A 25 -15.13 7.78 22.61
N LEU A 26 -15.77 6.93 23.40
CA LEU A 26 -15.24 5.68 23.96
C LEU A 26 -15.94 4.44 23.36
N GLY A 27 -16.32 4.53 22.09
CA GLY A 27 -16.56 3.34 21.26
C GLY A 27 -15.26 2.58 20.97
N SER A 28 -15.31 1.48 20.23
CA SER A 28 -14.16 0.58 19.96
C SER A 28 -12.81 1.28 19.74
N LEU A 29 -12.72 2.19 18.75
CA LEU A 29 -11.49 2.95 18.48
C LEU A 29 -11.03 3.80 19.68
N GLY A 30 -11.95 4.45 20.37
CA GLY A 30 -11.64 5.27 21.53
C GLY A 30 -11.09 4.47 22.70
N GLN A 31 -11.63 3.27 22.93
CA GLN A 31 -11.11 2.35 23.95
C GLN A 31 -9.69 1.92 23.63
N HIS A 32 -9.42 1.50 22.39
CA HIS A 32 -8.05 1.15 21.96
C HIS A 32 -7.10 2.35 22.04
N CYS A 33 -7.54 3.57 21.67
CA CYS A 33 -6.74 4.78 21.83
C CYS A 33 -6.37 5.04 23.30
N VAL A 34 -7.31 4.87 24.22
CA VAL A 34 -7.06 5.02 25.67
C VAL A 34 -6.06 3.97 26.16
N ALA A 35 -6.23 2.71 25.76
CA ALA A 35 -5.32 1.61 26.13
C ALA A 35 -3.89 1.89 25.65
N VAL A 36 -3.72 2.20 24.36
CA VAL A 36 -2.41 2.54 23.79
C VAL A 36 -1.83 3.77 24.49
N LEU A 37 -2.59 4.87 24.65
CA LEU A 37 -2.11 6.06 25.37
C LEU A 37 -1.65 5.71 26.80
N LYS A 38 -2.34 4.81 27.50
CA LYS A 38 -1.98 4.44 28.87
C LYS A 38 -0.68 3.63 28.97
N GLU A 39 -0.31 2.88 27.93
CA GLU A 39 1.02 2.27 27.84
C GLU A 39 2.14 3.35 27.82
N PHE A 40 1.84 4.56 27.32
CA PHE A 40 2.73 5.73 27.39
C PHE A 40 2.83 6.36 28.79
N GLY A 41 2.11 5.84 29.78
CA GLY A 41 2.10 6.38 31.15
C GLY A 41 1.63 7.84 31.20
N VAL A 42 0.83 8.26 30.22
CA VAL A 42 0.24 9.61 30.19
C VAL A 42 -1.12 9.61 30.90
N ARG A 43 -1.58 10.81 31.23
CA ARG A 43 -2.91 10.98 31.79
C ARG A 43 -3.95 11.03 30.69
N VAL A 44 -5.01 10.25 30.84
CA VAL A 44 -6.08 10.13 29.84
C VAL A 44 -7.42 10.40 30.50
N ILE A 45 -8.10 11.43 30.00
CA ILE A 45 -9.47 11.79 30.37
C ILE A 45 -10.38 11.33 29.23
N GLY A 46 -11.45 10.61 29.55
CA GLY A 46 -12.45 10.16 28.59
C GLY A 46 -13.71 11.01 28.66
N ILE A 47 -14.24 11.44 27.51
CA ILE A 47 -15.61 11.95 27.40
C ILE A 47 -16.41 10.97 26.55
N GLU A 48 -17.53 10.50 27.08
CA GLU A 48 -18.54 9.76 26.33
C GLU A 48 -19.90 10.38 26.56
N GLN A 49 -20.77 10.39 25.55
CA GLN A 49 -22.10 10.99 25.67
C GLN A 49 -23.02 10.19 26.59
N GLU A 50 -22.92 8.86 26.53
CA GLU A 50 -23.78 7.92 27.25
C GLU A 50 -22.94 6.88 28.01
N GLN A 51 -23.44 6.41 29.16
CA GLN A 51 -22.72 5.39 29.93
C GLN A 51 -22.62 4.09 29.10
N PRO A 52 -21.41 3.58 28.80
CA PRO A 52 -21.27 2.34 28.06
C PRO A 52 -21.86 1.16 28.84
N GLN A 53 -22.67 0.35 28.18
CA GLN A 53 -23.25 -0.87 28.78
C GLN A 53 -22.22 -2.00 28.87
N TYR A 54 -21.23 -2.00 27.98
CA TYR A 54 -20.18 -2.99 27.86
C TYR A 54 -18.87 -2.31 27.43
N TRP A 55 -17.75 -2.83 27.94
CA TRP A 55 -16.40 -2.42 27.56
C TRP A 55 -15.73 -3.53 26.76
N GLU A 56 -15.28 -3.22 25.54
CA GLU A 56 -14.53 -4.18 24.71
C GLU A 56 -13.18 -4.51 25.34
N ILE A 57 -12.58 -3.52 26.01
CA ILE A 57 -11.37 -3.68 26.82
C ILE A 57 -11.81 -3.75 28.29
N PRO A 58 -11.77 -4.92 28.95
CA PRO A 58 -12.42 -5.13 30.25
C PRO A 58 -11.91 -4.21 31.37
N ASN A 59 -10.63 -3.86 31.37
CA ASN A 59 -9.97 -3.02 32.37
C ASN A 59 -9.95 -1.52 32.00
N LEU A 60 -10.62 -1.10 30.93
CA LEU A 60 -10.56 0.29 30.45
C LEU A 60 -11.00 1.34 31.49
N PRO A 61 -12.07 1.14 32.29
CA PRO A 61 -12.47 2.13 33.29
C PRO A 61 -11.37 2.42 34.32
N ASP A 62 -10.60 1.40 34.70
CA ASP A 62 -9.49 1.52 35.63
C ASP A 62 -8.27 2.21 35.00
N LEU A 63 -8.17 2.16 33.66
CA LEU A 63 -7.13 2.85 32.91
C LEU A 63 -7.39 4.36 32.82
N LEU A 64 -8.64 4.83 32.83
CA LEU A 64 -8.94 6.26 32.73
C LEU A 64 -8.64 7.00 34.05
N ASP A 65 -8.01 8.18 33.96
CA ASP A 65 -7.85 9.04 35.16
C ASP A 65 -9.17 9.70 35.55
N GLU A 66 -10.00 10.02 34.55
CA GLU A 66 -11.30 10.64 34.72
C GLU A 66 -12.19 10.25 33.54
N LEU A 67 -13.45 9.91 33.83
CA LEU A 67 -14.50 9.64 32.85
C LEU A 67 -15.64 10.63 33.04
N ILE A 68 -15.97 11.39 32.00
CA ILE A 68 -17.08 12.33 32.00
C ILE A 68 -18.17 11.86 31.03
N ILE A 69 -19.36 11.62 31.58
CA ILE A 69 -20.54 11.29 30.77
C ILE A 69 -21.26 12.58 30.38
N SER A 70 -20.98 13.09 29.19
CA SER A 70 -21.59 14.31 28.66
C SER A 70 -21.30 14.52 27.17
N ASP A 71 -22.00 15.47 26.57
CA ASP A 71 -21.76 15.86 25.18
C ASP A 71 -20.46 16.68 25.05
N CYS A 72 -19.47 16.11 24.36
CA CYS A 72 -18.16 16.72 24.15
C CYS A 72 -18.19 18.06 23.39
N ARG A 73 -19.31 18.42 22.73
CA ARG A 73 -19.47 19.71 22.03
C ARG A 73 -19.65 20.88 22.99
N GLN A 74 -20.04 20.62 24.23
CA GLN A 74 -20.32 21.65 25.21
C GLN A 74 -19.02 22.22 25.78
N THR A 75 -18.80 23.53 25.65
CA THR A 75 -17.58 24.19 26.14
C THR A 75 -17.40 24.03 27.66
N GLY A 76 -18.50 24.06 28.43
CA GLY A 76 -18.45 23.85 29.87
C GLY A 76 -18.00 22.43 30.28
N VAL A 77 -18.15 21.42 29.42
CA VAL A 77 -17.61 20.08 29.64
C VAL A 77 -16.11 20.06 29.36
N LEU A 78 -15.69 20.68 28.26
CA LEU A 78 -14.27 20.80 27.90
C LEU A 78 -13.48 21.62 28.94
N GLU A 79 -14.09 22.62 29.57
CA GLU A 79 -13.45 23.37 30.66
C GLU A 79 -13.21 22.50 31.89
N LYS A 80 -14.14 21.57 32.22
CA LYS A 80 -13.98 20.62 33.34
C LYS A 80 -12.78 19.70 33.16
N THR A 81 -12.45 19.33 31.92
CA THR A 81 -11.27 18.50 31.62
C THR A 81 -9.95 19.26 31.67
N GLN A 82 -9.99 20.56 32.00
CA GLN A 82 -8.84 21.45 31.99
C GLN A 82 -8.15 21.50 30.62
N ILE A 83 -8.94 21.61 29.55
CA ILE A 83 -8.50 21.61 28.13
C ILE A 83 -7.31 22.53 27.82
N HIS A 84 -7.14 23.63 28.58
CA HIS A 84 -5.99 24.53 28.46
C HIS A 84 -4.63 23.87 28.74
N HIS A 85 -4.62 22.75 29.47
CA HIS A 85 -3.44 21.96 29.80
C HIS A 85 -3.37 20.63 29.03
N CYS A 86 -4.34 20.35 28.15
CA CYS A 86 -4.32 19.16 27.31
C CYS A 86 -3.33 19.34 26.18
N ARG A 87 -2.37 18.42 26.09
CA ARG A 87 -1.40 18.38 24.99
C ARG A 87 -2.09 18.03 23.68
N ALA A 88 -2.93 16.99 23.70
CA ALA A 88 -3.67 16.53 22.54
C ALA A 88 -5.09 16.11 22.89
N VAL A 89 -5.97 16.21 21.90
CA VAL A 89 -7.36 15.79 21.97
C VAL A 89 -7.65 14.89 20.79
N LEU A 90 -8.06 13.65 21.09
CA LEU A 90 -8.48 12.65 20.13
C LEU A 90 -10.01 12.71 20.01
N LEU A 91 -10.50 13.03 18.82
CA LEU A 91 -11.93 13.14 18.52
C LEU A 91 -12.33 11.94 17.66
N VAL A 92 -12.78 10.87 18.32
CA VAL A 92 -12.92 9.53 17.73
C VAL A 92 -14.35 8.99 17.80
N THR A 93 -15.33 9.87 18.03
CA THR A 93 -16.75 9.51 17.97
C THR A 93 -17.13 8.97 16.59
N SER A 94 -18.21 8.17 16.52
CA SER A 94 -18.75 7.65 15.27
C SER A 94 -19.33 8.74 14.35
N ASN A 95 -19.63 9.93 14.88
CA ASN A 95 -20.24 11.03 14.15
C ASN A 95 -19.19 12.10 13.76
N GLU A 96 -18.84 12.15 12.47
CA GLU A 96 -17.87 13.12 11.93
C GLU A 96 -18.27 14.58 12.19
N GLN A 97 -19.58 14.89 12.21
CA GLN A 97 -20.05 16.24 12.53
C GLN A 97 -19.77 16.59 13.98
N VAL A 98 -19.98 15.65 14.91
CA VAL A 98 -19.64 15.84 16.33
C VAL A 98 -18.14 16.07 16.47
N ASN A 99 -17.31 15.25 15.80
CA ASN A 99 -15.86 15.42 15.80
C ASN A 99 -15.43 16.81 15.28
N ALA A 100 -16.00 17.29 14.18
CA ALA A 100 -15.68 18.60 13.62
C ALA A 100 -16.14 19.77 14.52
N GLN A 101 -17.35 19.68 15.10
CA GLN A 101 -17.87 20.69 16.02
C GLN A 101 -17.04 20.77 17.30
N THR A 102 -16.67 19.62 17.87
CA THR A 102 -15.81 19.55 19.04
C THR A 102 -14.40 20.04 18.73
N ALA A 103 -13.85 19.77 17.55
CA ALA A 103 -12.55 20.32 17.12
C ALA A 103 -12.53 21.85 17.14
N LEU A 104 -13.59 22.48 16.63
CA LEU A 104 -13.76 23.93 16.64
C LEU A 104 -13.92 24.47 18.08
N ALA A 105 -14.70 23.79 18.91
CA ALA A 105 -14.90 24.16 20.31
C ALA A 105 -13.57 24.09 21.10
N VAL A 106 -12.80 23.01 20.93
CA VAL A 106 -11.48 22.84 21.54
C VAL A 106 -10.54 23.93 21.06
N ARG A 107 -10.44 24.19 19.75
CA ARG A 107 -9.52 25.21 19.22
C ARG A 107 -9.84 26.62 19.73
N LYS A 108 -11.12 26.93 19.97
CA LYS A 108 -11.56 28.18 20.59
C LYS A 108 -11.04 28.33 22.03
N LEU A 109 -10.95 27.23 22.78
CA LEU A 109 -10.49 27.23 24.18
C LEU A 109 -8.96 27.09 24.28
N ASN A 110 -8.34 26.32 23.40
CA ASN A 110 -6.89 26.11 23.36
C ASN A 110 -6.34 26.19 21.91
N PRO A 111 -5.72 27.32 21.53
CA PRO A 111 -5.14 27.52 20.20
C PRO A 111 -3.98 26.59 19.84
N HIS A 112 -3.33 25.95 20.82
CA HIS A 112 -2.10 25.18 20.60
C HIS A 112 -2.25 23.66 20.74
N THR A 113 -3.32 23.18 21.40
CA THR A 113 -3.60 21.75 21.56
C THR A 113 -3.59 21.03 20.23
N ARG A 114 -2.96 19.87 20.20
CA ARG A 114 -2.99 19.02 19.02
C ARG A 114 -4.35 18.36 18.85
N LEU A 115 -4.91 18.42 17.65
CA LEU A 115 -6.19 17.81 17.33
C LEU A 115 -5.96 16.59 16.43
N VAL A 116 -6.36 15.40 16.91
CA VAL A 116 -6.36 14.16 16.13
C VAL A 116 -7.81 13.75 15.92
N VAL A 117 -8.27 13.79 14.67
CA VAL A 117 -9.70 13.73 14.36
C VAL A 117 -10.04 12.55 13.45
N ARG A 118 -11.04 11.75 13.86
CA ARG A 118 -11.64 10.73 12.98
C ARG A 118 -12.50 11.42 11.93
N SER A 119 -12.13 11.28 10.65
CA SER A 119 -12.89 11.84 9.51
C SER A 119 -12.45 11.24 8.17
N ALA A 120 -13.41 10.76 7.39
CA ALA A 120 -13.23 10.32 6.00
C ALA A 120 -13.29 11.46 4.98
N LYS A 121 -13.57 12.70 5.41
CA LYS A 121 -13.88 13.83 4.51
C LYS A 121 -12.60 14.57 4.09
N GLY A 122 -11.89 14.04 3.08
CA GLY A 122 -10.61 14.61 2.61
C GLY A 122 -10.63 16.13 2.37
N ASN A 123 -11.62 16.65 1.62
CA ASN A 123 -11.73 18.09 1.35
C ASN A 123 -11.95 18.91 2.63
N LEU A 124 -12.80 18.43 3.54
CA LEU A 124 -13.04 19.10 4.82
C LEU A 124 -11.78 19.07 5.68
N ASN A 125 -11.08 17.94 5.75
CA ASN A 125 -9.85 17.78 6.51
C ASN A 125 -8.77 18.75 6.03
N GLN A 126 -8.65 18.97 4.71
CA GLN A 126 -7.71 19.93 4.14
C GLN A 126 -8.05 21.38 4.53
N LEU A 127 -9.34 21.74 4.54
CA LEU A 127 -9.79 23.07 5.00
C LEU A 127 -9.54 23.25 6.50
N LEU A 128 -9.92 22.25 7.32
CA LEU A 128 -9.71 22.28 8.76
C LEU A 128 -8.23 22.35 9.11
N SER A 129 -7.37 21.60 8.42
CA SER A 129 -5.91 21.65 8.61
C SER A 129 -5.34 23.06 8.38
N LYS A 130 -5.77 23.75 7.32
CA LYS A 130 -5.34 25.13 7.02
C LYS A 130 -5.77 26.15 8.06
N HIS A 131 -6.93 25.97 8.68
CA HIS A 131 -7.51 26.97 9.58
C HIS A 131 -7.27 26.69 11.07
N LEU A 132 -7.23 25.42 11.47
CA LEU A 132 -7.07 25.06 12.87
C LEU A 132 -5.60 25.05 13.30
N GLY A 133 -4.65 24.74 12.40
CA GLY A 133 -3.25 24.49 12.79
C GLY A 133 -3.13 23.27 13.73
N ASN A 134 -1.93 22.69 13.86
CA ASN A 134 -1.66 21.49 14.69
C ASN A 134 -2.82 20.46 14.70
N PHE A 135 -3.28 20.11 13.50
CA PHE A 135 -4.47 19.31 13.24
C PHE A 135 -4.12 18.20 12.27
N VAL A 136 -4.54 16.98 12.60
CA VAL A 136 -4.43 15.81 11.75
C VAL A 136 -5.75 15.06 11.78
N ALA A 137 -6.15 14.52 10.65
CA ALA A 137 -7.36 13.74 10.53
C ALA A 137 -7.08 12.42 9.81
N PHE A 138 -7.63 11.34 10.34
CA PHE A 138 -7.49 10.00 9.78
C PHE A 138 -8.84 9.36 9.55
N GLU A 139 -8.89 8.52 8.52
CA GLU A 139 -9.94 7.53 8.38
C GLU A 139 -9.45 6.21 8.99
N PRO A 140 -9.91 5.82 10.20
CA PRO A 140 -9.34 4.71 10.96
C PRO A 140 -9.45 3.39 10.22
N THR A 141 -10.51 3.20 9.42
CA THR A 141 -10.71 1.95 8.68
C THR A 141 -9.67 1.74 7.57
N GLN A 142 -9.07 2.81 7.04
CA GLN A 142 -8.11 2.73 5.94
C GLN A 142 -6.66 2.60 6.39
N LEU A 143 -6.32 3.02 7.62
CA LEU A 143 -4.94 2.96 8.13
C LEU A 143 -4.35 1.53 8.08
N PRO A 144 -5.09 0.46 8.45
CA PRO A 144 -4.56 -0.91 8.40
C PRO A 144 -4.57 -1.55 7.01
N ALA A 145 -4.99 -0.86 5.96
CA ALA A 145 -5.14 -1.45 4.62
C ALA A 145 -3.82 -2.04 4.07
N ALA A 146 -2.68 -1.43 4.39
CA ALA A 146 -1.37 -1.97 4.03
C ALA A 146 -1.09 -3.30 4.76
N ALA A 147 -1.39 -3.38 6.05
CA ALA A 147 -1.25 -4.61 6.83
C ALA A 147 -2.14 -5.73 6.27
N PHE A 148 -3.39 -5.43 5.91
CA PHE A 148 -4.30 -6.41 5.27
C PHE A 148 -3.80 -6.89 3.89
N ALA A 149 -3.30 -5.98 3.05
CA ALA A 149 -2.80 -6.35 1.73
C ALA A 149 -1.57 -7.26 1.83
N LEU A 150 -0.64 -6.95 2.74
CA LEU A 150 0.57 -7.72 2.96
C LEU A 150 0.29 -9.10 3.56
N ALA A 151 -0.62 -9.15 4.53
CA ALA A 151 -1.20 -10.39 5.05
C ALA A 151 -1.75 -11.27 3.91
N ALA A 152 -2.52 -10.67 3.00
CA ALA A 152 -3.17 -11.39 1.90
C ALA A 152 -2.17 -11.88 0.83
N LEU A 153 -0.99 -11.29 0.75
CA LEU A 153 0.06 -11.79 -0.14
C LEU A 153 0.67 -13.10 0.38
N GLY A 154 0.55 -13.41 1.68
CA GLY A 154 1.26 -14.54 2.30
C GLY A 154 2.77 -14.45 2.08
N THR A 155 3.29 -13.24 1.88
CA THR A 155 4.71 -13.01 1.56
C THR A 155 5.49 -12.73 2.82
N GLU A 156 6.79 -13.01 2.75
CA GLU A 156 7.83 -12.45 3.61
C GLU A 156 7.78 -10.91 3.73
N THR A 157 7.04 -10.20 2.86
CA THR A 157 6.90 -8.74 2.96
C THR A 157 6.00 -8.36 4.13
N LEU A 158 6.58 -7.72 5.14
CA LEU A 158 5.89 -7.24 6.34
C LEU A 158 5.35 -5.82 6.20
N GLY A 159 6.05 -4.95 5.45
CA GLY A 159 5.67 -3.54 5.27
C GLY A 159 5.84 -3.08 3.83
N PHE A 160 5.00 -2.16 3.36
CA PHE A 160 5.12 -1.55 2.04
C PHE A 160 4.47 -0.17 1.98
N PHE A 161 5.26 0.83 1.60
CA PHE A 161 4.82 2.22 1.61
C PHE A 161 5.65 3.06 0.64
N ASN A 162 5.09 4.20 0.23
CA ASN A 162 5.75 5.13 -0.66
C ASN A 162 6.31 6.30 0.14
N LEU A 163 7.56 6.68 -0.12
CA LEU A 163 8.20 7.89 0.36
C LEU A 163 8.71 8.67 -0.84
N GLU A 164 8.15 9.86 -1.08
CA GLU A 164 8.58 10.78 -2.15
C GLU A 164 8.63 10.17 -3.57
N GLY A 165 7.70 9.26 -3.87
CA GLY A 165 7.65 8.58 -5.16
C GLY A 165 8.41 7.25 -5.18
N GLU A 166 9.30 7.01 -4.23
CA GLU A 166 10.01 5.74 -4.08
C GLU A 166 9.20 4.76 -3.21
N TRP A 167 9.03 3.53 -3.69
CA TRP A 167 8.39 2.47 -2.91
C TRP A 167 9.43 1.74 -2.06
N LEU A 168 9.14 1.57 -0.77
CA LEU A 168 9.96 0.78 0.14
C LEU A 168 9.19 -0.44 0.59
N ARG A 169 9.91 -1.54 0.80
CA ARG A 169 9.37 -2.78 1.34
C ARG A 169 10.20 -3.26 2.53
N VAL A 170 9.52 -3.80 3.53
CA VAL A 170 10.13 -4.49 4.66
C VAL A 170 9.92 -5.99 4.45
N VAL A 171 10.97 -6.78 4.49
CA VAL A 171 10.97 -8.22 4.16
C VAL A 171 11.56 -9.00 5.33
N LYS A 172 10.84 -10.03 5.78
CA LYS A 172 11.28 -11.09 6.71
C LYS A 172 11.67 -12.32 5.91
N HIS A 173 12.96 -12.48 5.68
CA HIS A 173 13.53 -13.52 4.86
C HIS A 173 14.12 -14.64 5.70
N HIS A 174 13.67 -15.87 5.46
CA HIS A 174 14.25 -17.07 6.07
C HIS A 174 15.39 -17.60 5.21
N ILE A 175 16.59 -17.71 5.77
CA ILE A 175 17.80 -18.08 5.02
C ILE A 175 17.83 -19.58 4.80
N GLU A 176 17.59 -20.01 3.57
CA GLU A 176 17.77 -21.40 3.17
C GLU A 176 19.24 -21.73 2.91
N TRP A 177 19.59 -23.03 2.93
CA TRP A 177 20.93 -23.53 2.62
C TRP A 177 21.46 -23.10 1.24
N ASN A 178 20.57 -22.87 0.28
CA ASN A 178 20.92 -22.44 -1.08
C ASN A 178 20.81 -20.92 -1.26
N ASP A 179 20.57 -20.16 -0.19
CA ASP A 179 20.46 -18.71 -0.30
C ASP A 179 21.80 -18.08 -0.72
N ARG A 180 21.74 -16.98 -1.46
CA ARG A 180 22.91 -16.25 -1.95
C ARG A 180 23.74 -15.63 -0.82
N TRP A 181 23.14 -15.36 0.34
CA TRP A 181 23.77 -14.73 1.48
C TRP A 181 24.38 -15.73 2.45
N CYS A 182 23.84 -16.95 2.48
CA CYS A 182 24.29 -18.03 3.35
C CYS A 182 25.79 -18.31 3.18
N ASN A 183 26.53 -18.27 4.28
CA ASN A 183 27.97 -18.53 4.41
C ASN A 183 28.90 -17.71 3.51
N LYS A 184 28.41 -16.61 2.92
CA LYS A 184 29.20 -15.78 1.97
C LYS A 184 29.39 -14.34 2.43
N GLN A 185 28.47 -13.81 3.23
CA GLN A 185 28.47 -12.41 3.64
C GLN A 185 28.32 -12.28 5.16
N LEU A 186 28.92 -11.21 5.68
CA LEU A 186 28.66 -10.75 7.05
C LEU A 186 27.43 -9.84 7.04
N LEU A 187 26.65 -9.81 8.12
CA LEU A 187 25.40 -9.05 8.16
C LEU A 187 25.58 -7.58 7.78
N HIS A 188 26.62 -6.91 8.28
CA HIS A 188 26.84 -5.49 7.96
C HIS A 188 27.06 -5.21 6.47
N GLN A 189 27.45 -6.21 5.67
CA GLN A 189 27.70 -6.06 4.24
C GLN A 189 26.41 -5.99 3.43
N LEU A 190 25.27 -6.37 4.01
CA LEU A 190 23.95 -6.24 3.38
C LEU A 190 23.39 -4.82 3.46
N ASN A 191 23.93 -3.98 4.34
CA ASN A 191 23.51 -2.58 4.44
C ASN A 191 24.16 -1.75 3.33
N ASP A 192 23.34 -1.09 2.52
CA ASP A 192 23.76 -0.17 1.47
C ASP A 192 22.82 1.06 1.42
N HIS A 193 22.84 1.82 0.32
CA HIS A 193 22.00 3.02 0.13
C HIS A 193 20.51 2.68 -0.16
N ASN A 194 20.24 1.44 -0.53
CA ASN A 194 18.93 0.93 -0.91
C ASN A 194 18.43 -0.17 0.04
N ARG A 195 19.26 -0.71 0.94
CA ARG A 195 18.89 -1.75 1.91
C ARG A 195 19.44 -1.45 3.30
N ARG A 196 18.63 -1.70 4.32
CA ARG A 196 19.04 -1.67 5.73
C ARG A 196 18.42 -2.83 6.51
N ILE A 197 19.25 -3.59 7.22
CA ILE A 197 18.80 -4.62 8.16
C ILE A 197 18.10 -3.95 9.34
N LEU A 198 16.96 -4.52 9.72
CA LEU A 198 16.17 -4.17 10.88
C LEU A 198 16.38 -5.18 12.02
N CYS A 199 16.37 -6.48 11.73
CA CYS A 199 16.52 -7.54 12.74
C CYS A 199 17.25 -8.76 12.16
N HIS A 200 17.90 -9.54 13.03
CA HIS A 200 18.47 -10.85 12.71
C HIS A 200 18.29 -11.76 13.92
N ALA A 201 17.83 -12.99 13.68
CA ALA A 201 17.76 -14.06 14.66
C ALA A 201 18.39 -15.32 14.07
N CYS A 202 19.15 -16.06 14.90
CA CYS A 202 19.86 -17.29 14.50
C CYS A 202 19.01 -18.57 14.67
N ASP A 203 17.77 -18.45 15.14
CA ASP A 203 16.81 -19.55 15.39
C ASP A 203 15.40 -18.95 15.52
N ASP A 204 14.37 -19.78 15.71
CA ASP A 204 12.95 -19.41 15.94
C ASP A 204 12.72 -18.60 17.26
N SER A 205 13.81 -18.19 17.91
CA SER A 205 13.85 -17.15 18.93
C SER A 205 13.14 -15.87 18.46
N GLN A 206 12.32 -15.28 19.35
CA GLN A 206 11.58 -14.05 19.06
C GLN A 206 12.51 -12.95 18.51
N LEU A 207 12.27 -12.55 17.26
CA LEU A 207 13.09 -11.63 16.46
C LEU A 207 13.20 -10.21 17.02
N LEU A 208 12.39 -9.83 18.02
CA LEU A 208 12.29 -8.43 18.43
C LEU A 208 12.19 -8.22 19.95
N GLU A 209 13.33 -7.87 20.53
CA GLU A 209 13.37 -6.94 21.67
C GLU A 209 13.69 -5.50 21.22
N SER A 210 14.45 -5.28 20.12
CA SER A 210 14.75 -3.97 19.50
C SER A 210 15.51 -4.08 18.15
N PHE A 211 15.35 -3.10 17.23
CA PHE A 211 15.96 -3.03 15.88
C PHE A 211 17.50 -3.11 15.78
N HIS A 212 18.23 -3.06 16.88
CA HIS A 212 19.71 -2.96 16.86
C HIS A 212 20.40 -3.99 17.75
N GLN A 213 19.71 -5.06 18.14
CA GLN A 213 20.29 -6.10 19.00
C GLN A 213 21.00 -7.25 18.26
N TRP A 214 21.26 -7.11 16.96
CA TRP A 214 22.00 -8.08 16.16
C TRP A 214 23.50 -7.79 16.08
N GLU A 215 24.30 -8.81 15.73
CA GLU A 215 25.77 -8.77 15.69
C GLU A 215 26.27 -8.47 14.26
N PRO A 216 26.77 -7.26 13.95
CA PRO A 216 27.14 -6.88 12.59
C PRO A 216 28.28 -7.70 11.97
N GLU A 217 29.12 -8.32 12.79
CA GLU A 217 30.22 -9.20 12.36
C GLU A 217 29.83 -10.68 12.30
N ALA A 218 28.56 -11.03 12.58
CA ALA A 218 28.11 -12.41 12.41
C ALA A 218 28.02 -12.78 10.93
N ALA A 219 28.45 -14.02 10.63
CA ALA A 219 28.22 -14.64 9.34
C ALA A 219 26.78 -15.11 9.25
N ILE A 220 26.18 -14.97 8.07
CA ILE A 220 24.80 -15.41 7.82
C ILE A 220 24.81 -16.93 7.66
N GLN A 221 24.03 -17.62 8.49
CA GLN A 221 23.90 -19.08 8.49
C GLN A 221 22.56 -19.52 7.89
N ALA A 222 22.45 -20.80 7.55
CA ALA A 222 21.17 -21.39 7.17
C ALA A 222 20.26 -21.45 8.41
N GLU A 223 18.95 -21.31 8.19
CA GLU A 223 17.90 -21.17 9.22
C GLU A 223 17.90 -19.81 9.97
N ASP A 224 18.83 -18.91 9.65
CA ASP A 224 18.75 -17.53 10.14
C ASP A 224 17.50 -16.84 9.58
N THR A 225 16.84 -16.02 10.40
CA THR A 225 15.79 -15.12 9.92
C THR A 225 16.30 -13.68 9.90
N LEU A 226 16.18 -13.03 8.74
CA LEU A 226 16.58 -11.65 8.51
C LEU A 226 15.38 -10.76 8.20
N VAL A 227 15.25 -9.66 8.93
CA VAL A 227 14.29 -8.61 8.59
C VAL A 227 15.06 -7.41 8.07
N TYR A 228 14.75 -6.94 6.86
CA TYR A 228 15.39 -5.78 6.26
C TYR A 228 14.39 -4.92 5.49
N ILE A 229 14.67 -3.62 5.39
CA ILE A 229 13.97 -2.69 4.51
C ILE A 229 14.80 -2.48 3.24
N GLU A 230 14.14 -2.41 2.09
CA GLU A 230 14.78 -2.01 0.84
C GLU A 230 13.87 -1.23 -0.11
N THR A 231 14.48 -0.54 -1.08
CA THR A 231 13.75 0.10 -2.18
C THR A 231 13.20 -0.95 -3.15
N ALA A 232 11.95 -0.76 -3.60
CA ALA A 232 11.17 -1.77 -4.29
C ALA A 232 11.49 -1.93 -5.78
N ASP A 233 12.42 -1.15 -6.36
CA ASP A 233 12.95 -1.44 -7.70
C ASP A 233 13.46 -2.90 -7.82
N GLN A 234 13.94 -3.48 -6.71
CA GLN A 234 14.36 -4.88 -6.64
C GLN A 234 13.18 -5.89 -6.57
N PHE A 235 11.98 -5.47 -6.16
CA PHE A 235 10.78 -6.32 -6.08
C PHE A 235 10.32 -6.79 -7.47
N LEU A 236 10.25 -5.86 -8.44
CA LEU A 236 9.89 -6.16 -9.84
C LEU A 236 10.83 -7.20 -10.47
N VAL A 237 12.12 -7.12 -10.16
CA VAL A 237 13.16 -8.04 -10.65
C VAL A 237 13.09 -9.42 -9.99
N ASN A 238 12.68 -9.49 -8.72
CA ASN A 238 12.61 -10.76 -7.99
C ASN A 238 11.31 -11.54 -8.25
N GLN A 239 10.16 -10.87 -8.44
CA GLN A 239 8.93 -11.54 -8.89
C GLN A 239 9.10 -12.14 -10.29
N THR A 240 9.68 -11.40 -11.24
CA THR A 240 9.98 -11.93 -12.59
C THR A 240 10.89 -13.15 -12.53
N LYS A 241 11.86 -13.20 -11.60
CA LYS A 241 12.70 -14.39 -11.40
C LYS A 241 11.93 -15.56 -10.80
N LYS A 242 11.10 -15.34 -9.76
CA LYS A 242 10.34 -16.41 -9.08
C LYS A 242 9.29 -17.06 -10.01
N LEU A 243 8.55 -16.22 -10.77
CA LEU A 243 7.65 -16.67 -11.84
C LEU A 243 8.40 -17.37 -12.99
N ALA A 244 9.60 -16.92 -13.34
CA ALA A 244 10.41 -17.58 -14.36
C ALA A 244 10.95 -18.95 -13.92
N THR A 245 11.28 -19.14 -12.64
CA THR A 245 11.70 -20.43 -12.07
C THR A 245 10.55 -21.43 -11.98
N ASP A 246 9.34 -21.00 -11.59
CA ASP A 246 8.15 -21.89 -11.60
C ASP A 246 7.71 -22.24 -13.03
N SER A 247 7.87 -21.33 -14.00
CA SER A 247 7.54 -21.61 -15.41
C SER A 247 8.42 -22.69 -16.06
N ARG A 248 9.63 -22.96 -15.50
CA ARG A 248 10.53 -24.00 -16.02
C ARG A 248 10.11 -25.40 -15.57
N ALA A 249 9.48 -25.54 -14.40
CA ALA A 249 8.89 -26.79 -13.95
C ALA A 249 7.60 -27.13 -14.74
N THR A 250 6.79 -26.13 -15.09
CA THR A 250 5.51 -26.32 -15.81
C THR A 250 5.67 -26.57 -17.32
N ARG A 251 6.77 -26.11 -17.94
CA ARG A 251 7.06 -26.36 -19.37
C ARG A 251 7.35 -27.83 -19.69
N GLN A 252 7.85 -28.62 -18.74
CA GLN A 252 8.08 -30.05 -18.93
C GLN A 252 6.78 -30.88 -18.86
N GLN A 253 5.73 -30.42 -18.18
CA GLN A 253 4.42 -31.08 -18.14
C GLN A 253 3.50 -30.68 -19.32
N ILE A 254 3.58 -29.44 -19.81
CA ILE A 254 2.77 -28.98 -20.96
C ILE A 254 3.18 -29.68 -22.27
N TRP A 255 4.45 -30.03 -22.46
CA TRP A 255 4.92 -30.81 -23.61
C TRP A 255 4.46 -32.28 -23.61
N GLN A 256 4.09 -32.84 -22.45
CA GLN A 256 3.52 -34.18 -22.34
C GLN A 256 1.99 -34.19 -22.56
N GLY A 257 1.30 -33.07 -22.31
CA GLY A 257 -0.11 -32.88 -22.66
C GLY A 257 -0.36 -32.60 -24.16
N LEU A 258 0.54 -31.84 -24.80
CA LEU A 258 0.44 -31.52 -26.23
C LEU A 258 0.65 -32.72 -27.16
N ARG A 259 1.29 -33.81 -26.69
CA ARG A 259 1.42 -35.07 -27.46
C ARG A 259 0.17 -35.96 -27.45
N ARG A 260 -0.88 -35.61 -26.69
CA ARG A 260 -2.16 -36.35 -26.68
C ARG A 260 -3.34 -35.62 -27.37
N CYS A 261 -3.13 -34.43 -27.93
CA CYS A 261 -4.20 -33.67 -28.59
C CYS A 261 -4.24 -33.76 -30.14
N PHE A 262 -3.36 -34.55 -30.77
CA PHE A 262 -3.43 -34.80 -32.22
C PHE A 262 -4.11 -36.13 -32.51
N THR A 263 -5.43 -36.19 -32.29
CA THR A 263 -6.29 -37.26 -32.81
C THR A 263 -7.45 -36.69 -33.60
N ARG A 264 -7.55 -37.19 -34.83
CA ARG A 264 -8.36 -36.73 -35.96
C ARG A 264 -9.85 -37.03 -35.73
N LYS A 265 -10.52 -36.36 -34.78
CA LYS A 265 -11.99 -36.45 -34.62
C LYS A 265 -12.72 -35.16 -34.19
N ASN A 266 -12.03 -34.03 -33.96
CA ASN A 266 -12.68 -32.82 -33.40
C ASN A 266 -12.83 -31.61 -34.35
N PHE A 267 -12.64 -31.77 -35.66
CA PHE A 267 -12.74 -30.63 -36.59
C PHE A 267 -14.19 -30.14 -36.82
N LYS A 268 -15.19 -31.04 -36.76
CA LYS A 268 -16.61 -30.67 -36.94
C LYS A 268 -17.20 -29.90 -35.76
N GLN A 269 -16.78 -30.22 -34.53
CA GLN A 269 -17.25 -29.54 -33.32
C GLN A 269 -16.54 -28.21 -33.10
N GLN A 270 -15.26 -28.10 -33.48
CA GLN A 270 -14.56 -26.81 -33.51
C GLN A 270 -15.13 -25.86 -34.56
N LEU A 271 -15.62 -26.35 -35.70
CA LEU A 271 -16.32 -25.51 -36.69
C LEU A 271 -17.61 -24.92 -36.11
N ILE A 272 -18.42 -25.70 -35.40
CA ILE A 272 -19.70 -25.23 -34.83
C ILE A 272 -19.45 -24.21 -33.69
N GLN A 273 -18.40 -24.40 -32.88
CA GLN A 273 -18.00 -23.44 -31.85
C GLN A 273 -17.34 -22.18 -32.43
N PHE A 274 -16.60 -22.31 -33.54
CA PHE A 274 -16.06 -21.18 -34.30
C PHE A 274 -17.18 -20.31 -34.91
N TRP A 275 -18.30 -20.92 -35.29
CA TRP A 275 -19.50 -20.22 -35.76
C TRP A 275 -20.25 -19.45 -34.66
N GLN A 276 -20.07 -19.80 -33.37
CA GLN A 276 -20.77 -19.16 -32.25
C GLN A 276 -19.97 -18.05 -31.55
N GLN A 277 -18.64 -17.98 -31.72
CA GLN A 277 -17.77 -17.13 -30.90
C GLN A 277 -17.39 -15.77 -31.51
N SER A 278 -17.93 -15.38 -32.68
CA SER A 278 -17.42 -14.23 -33.45
C SER A 278 -18.48 -13.20 -33.87
N PHE A 279 -19.22 -12.65 -32.91
CA PHE A 279 -20.23 -11.59 -33.14
C PHE A 279 -19.65 -10.32 -33.81
N ARG A 280 -18.36 -10.02 -33.61
CA ARG A 280 -17.69 -8.83 -34.16
C ARG A 280 -17.22 -9.00 -35.63
N GLN A 281 -17.10 -10.23 -36.12
CA GLN A 281 -16.72 -10.51 -37.52
C GLN A 281 -17.94 -10.57 -38.46
N GLN A 282 -19.15 -10.80 -37.93
CA GLN A 282 -20.37 -10.88 -38.73
C GLN A 282 -20.69 -9.55 -39.44
N VAL A 283 -20.56 -8.40 -38.77
CA VAL A 283 -20.82 -7.08 -39.39
C VAL A 283 -19.89 -6.83 -40.58
N ARG A 284 -18.60 -7.14 -40.43
CA ARG A 284 -17.61 -6.97 -41.51
C ARG A 284 -17.88 -7.93 -42.66
N GLN A 285 -18.23 -9.18 -42.37
CA GLN A 285 -18.54 -10.18 -43.40
C GLN A 285 -19.84 -9.86 -44.14
N VAL A 286 -20.89 -9.44 -43.43
CA VAL A 286 -22.16 -9.02 -44.05
C VAL A 286 -21.95 -7.78 -44.91
N ALA A 287 -21.23 -6.76 -44.43
CA ALA A 287 -20.92 -5.58 -45.24
C ALA A 287 -20.09 -5.92 -46.49
N ILE A 288 -19.10 -6.83 -46.38
CA ILE A 288 -18.30 -7.29 -47.52
C ILE A 288 -19.15 -8.09 -48.53
N VAL A 289 -19.97 -9.03 -48.06
CA VAL A 289 -20.83 -9.86 -48.91
C VAL A 289 -21.88 -9.00 -49.62
N CYS A 290 -22.53 -8.10 -48.89
CA CYS A 290 -23.51 -7.19 -49.47
C CYS A 290 -22.86 -6.18 -50.43
N GLY A 291 -21.68 -5.64 -50.10
CA GLY A 291 -20.92 -4.76 -51.01
C GLY A 291 -20.47 -5.47 -52.29
N LEU A 292 -20.05 -6.74 -52.18
CA LEU A 292 -19.68 -7.56 -53.33
C LEU A 292 -20.90 -7.90 -54.19
N MET A 293 -22.05 -8.20 -53.58
CA MET A 293 -23.31 -8.42 -54.29
C MET A 293 -23.75 -7.17 -55.07
N VAL A 294 -23.68 -5.98 -54.47
CA VAL A 294 -23.99 -4.72 -55.15
C VAL A 294 -23.03 -4.45 -56.30
N LEU A 295 -21.73 -4.72 -56.14
CA LEU A 295 -20.74 -4.58 -57.21
C LEU A 295 -21.04 -5.51 -58.39
N VAL A 296 -21.40 -6.77 -58.12
CA VAL A 296 -21.78 -7.75 -59.16
C VAL A 296 -23.05 -7.29 -59.89
N LEU A 297 -24.06 -6.84 -59.15
CA LEU A 297 -25.31 -6.31 -59.71
C LEU A 297 -25.07 -5.05 -60.55
N LEU A 298 -24.16 -4.18 -60.12
CA LEU A 298 -23.77 -2.98 -60.85
C LEU A 298 -23.08 -3.33 -62.18
N LEU A 299 -22.14 -4.28 -62.16
CA LEU A 299 -21.45 -4.74 -63.37
C LEU A 299 -22.42 -5.45 -64.32
N ALA A 300 -23.27 -6.33 -63.80
CA ALA A 300 -24.28 -7.05 -64.58
C ALA A 300 -25.28 -6.08 -65.23
N GLY A 301 -25.79 -5.10 -64.48
CA GLY A 301 -26.70 -4.08 -65.01
C GLY A 301 -26.02 -3.20 -66.06
N THR A 302 -24.78 -2.76 -65.83
CA THR A 302 -24.03 -1.94 -66.79
C THR A 302 -23.83 -2.68 -68.11
N ILE A 303 -23.47 -3.97 -68.05
CA ILE A 303 -23.31 -4.82 -69.24
C ILE A 303 -24.66 -5.03 -69.94
N LEU A 304 -25.73 -5.31 -69.19
CA LEU A 304 -27.06 -5.57 -69.73
C LEU A 304 -27.65 -4.35 -70.45
N PHE A 305 -27.53 -3.16 -69.85
CA PHE A 305 -27.99 -1.91 -70.45
C PHE A 305 -27.16 -1.51 -71.68
N ASN A 306 -25.83 -1.67 -71.62
CA ASN A 306 -24.95 -1.40 -72.77
C ASN A 306 -25.20 -2.39 -73.93
N TRP A 307 -25.53 -3.64 -73.63
CA TRP A 307 -25.86 -4.64 -74.64
C TRP A 307 -27.22 -4.37 -75.31
N TYR A 308 -28.22 -3.93 -74.53
CA TYR A 308 -29.57 -3.72 -75.04
C TYR A 308 -29.74 -2.35 -75.75
N TYR A 309 -29.01 -1.32 -75.30
CA TYR A 309 -28.96 0.01 -75.93
C TYR A 309 -27.55 0.31 -76.48
N PRO A 310 -27.18 -0.26 -77.63
CA PRO A 310 -25.83 -0.11 -78.20
C PRO A 310 -25.48 1.32 -78.65
N GLU A 311 -26.46 2.23 -78.72
CA GLU A 311 -26.23 3.66 -79.00
C GLU A 311 -25.82 4.48 -77.75
N THR A 312 -25.80 3.86 -76.57
CA THR A 312 -25.38 4.52 -75.32
C THR A 312 -23.90 4.32 -75.03
N THR A 313 -23.28 5.28 -74.35
CA THR A 313 -21.89 5.10 -73.88
C THR A 313 -21.85 4.23 -72.63
N LEU A 314 -20.76 3.49 -72.42
CA LEU A 314 -20.54 2.67 -71.21
C LEU A 314 -20.76 3.47 -69.91
N LEU A 315 -20.41 4.76 -69.93
CA LEU A 315 -20.59 5.66 -68.79
C LEU A 315 -22.08 5.94 -68.50
N SER A 316 -22.90 6.12 -69.53
CA SER A 316 -24.36 6.30 -69.35
C SER A 316 -25.06 5.04 -68.82
N SER A 317 -24.66 3.85 -69.26
CA SER A 317 -25.22 2.57 -68.75
C SER A 317 -24.82 2.33 -67.29
N PHE A 318 -23.60 2.75 -66.90
CA PHE A 318 -23.14 2.73 -65.51
C PHE A 318 -23.99 3.68 -64.65
N TYR A 319 -24.22 4.92 -65.10
CA TYR A 319 -25.06 5.87 -64.36
C TYR A 319 -26.50 5.39 -64.20
N ALA A 320 -27.10 4.82 -65.26
CA ALA A 320 -28.45 4.25 -65.18
C ALA A 320 -28.52 3.12 -64.14
N THR A 321 -27.54 2.23 -64.13
CA THR A 321 -27.48 1.11 -63.17
C THR A 321 -27.25 1.60 -61.74
N ALA A 322 -26.42 2.62 -61.55
CA ALA A 322 -26.16 3.23 -60.24
C ALA A 322 -27.41 3.94 -59.69
N ILE A 323 -28.13 4.71 -60.52
CA ILE A 323 -29.39 5.37 -60.15
C ILE A 323 -30.42 4.34 -59.69
N LEU A 324 -30.54 3.22 -60.40
CA LEU A 324 -31.45 2.12 -59.99
C LEU A 324 -31.06 1.50 -58.65
N LEU A 325 -29.77 1.26 -58.41
CA LEU A 325 -29.28 0.72 -57.13
C LEU A 325 -29.49 1.69 -55.95
N LEU A 326 -29.50 3.00 -56.19
CA LEU A 326 -29.80 3.99 -55.15
C LEU A 326 -31.30 4.22 -54.91
N GLY A 327 -32.19 3.56 -55.66
CA GLY A 327 -33.64 3.71 -55.49
C GLY A 327 -34.36 4.48 -56.62
N GLY A 328 -33.63 5.00 -57.61
CA GLY A 328 -34.15 5.88 -58.67
C GLY A 328 -34.85 5.15 -59.82
N TYR A 329 -35.76 4.23 -59.54
CA TYR A 329 -36.56 3.55 -60.58
C TYR A 329 -37.49 4.53 -61.31
N ALA A 330 -38.10 5.45 -60.57
CA ALA A 330 -38.98 6.48 -61.11
C ALA A 330 -38.22 7.53 -61.95
N ASP A 331 -36.91 7.69 -61.77
CA ASP A 331 -36.13 8.67 -62.55
C ASP A 331 -35.78 8.15 -63.95
N LEU A 332 -35.77 6.82 -64.14
CA LEU A 332 -35.46 6.16 -65.42
C LEU A 332 -36.72 5.70 -66.18
N PHE A 333 -37.81 5.43 -65.45
CA PHE A 333 -39.04 4.87 -66.00
C PHE A 333 -40.29 5.69 -65.65
N GLY A 334 -40.14 6.82 -64.95
CA GLY A 334 -41.23 7.73 -64.60
C GLY A 334 -41.41 8.84 -65.63
N GLU A 335 -42.67 9.24 -65.78
CA GLU A 335 -43.29 9.99 -66.88
C GLU A 335 -43.71 9.12 -68.08
N PHE A 336 -45.03 9.09 -68.31
CA PHE A 336 -45.77 8.29 -69.28
C PHE A 336 -45.51 8.68 -70.76
N GLN A 337 -44.24 8.74 -71.19
CA GLN A 337 -43.87 8.84 -72.61
C GLN A 337 -42.63 7.98 -72.90
N LEU A 338 -42.80 6.66 -72.86
CA LEU A 338 -41.83 5.70 -73.38
C LEU A 338 -41.75 5.85 -74.91
N THR A 339 -40.78 6.63 -75.39
CA THR A 339 -40.51 6.80 -76.83
C THR A 339 -39.93 5.53 -77.49
N ALA A 340 -39.61 4.48 -76.71
CA ALA A 340 -39.27 3.14 -77.20
C ALA A 340 -39.89 2.04 -76.31
N PRO A 341 -40.33 0.90 -76.88
CA PRO A 341 -40.91 -0.20 -76.11
C PRO A 341 -39.81 -0.92 -75.31
N ILE A 342 -39.69 -0.58 -74.04
CA ILE A 342 -38.80 -1.28 -73.10
C ILE A 342 -39.40 -2.66 -72.80
N PRO A 343 -38.63 -3.75 -72.90
CA PRO A 343 -39.16 -5.07 -72.65
C PRO A 343 -39.46 -5.27 -71.16
N TRP A 344 -40.58 -5.95 -70.88
CA TRP A 344 -41.07 -6.19 -69.53
C TRP A 344 -40.03 -6.89 -68.62
N TRP A 345 -39.17 -7.74 -69.19
CA TRP A 345 -38.13 -8.44 -68.42
C TRP A 345 -37.02 -7.49 -67.93
N LEU A 346 -36.71 -6.43 -68.69
CA LEU A 346 -35.72 -5.42 -68.30
C LEU A 346 -36.27 -4.49 -67.22
N GLN A 347 -37.58 -4.19 -67.27
CA GLN A 347 -38.28 -3.50 -66.19
C GLN A 347 -38.29 -4.32 -64.90
N LEU A 348 -38.60 -5.63 -65.00
CA LEU A 348 -38.58 -6.54 -63.86
C LEU A 348 -37.16 -6.68 -63.26
N PHE A 349 -36.13 -6.75 -64.11
CA PHE A 349 -34.74 -6.74 -63.68
C PHE A 349 -34.37 -5.42 -62.98
N SER A 350 -34.77 -4.28 -63.54
CA SER A 350 -34.52 -2.95 -62.97
C SER A 350 -35.22 -2.78 -61.62
N LEU A 351 -36.45 -3.29 -61.48
CA LEU A 351 -37.17 -3.32 -60.20
C LEU A 351 -36.44 -4.18 -59.17
N GLY A 352 -35.95 -5.36 -59.58
CA GLY A 352 -35.15 -6.23 -58.71
C GLY A 352 -33.84 -5.57 -58.27
N LEU A 353 -33.19 -4.83 -59.16
CA LEU A 353 -31.99 -4.06 -58.87
C LEU A 353 -32.25 -2.96 -57.85
N THR A 354 -33.37 -2.24 -57.99
CA THR A 354 -33.82 -1.20 -57.05
C THR A 354 -34.19 -1.76 -55.67
N LEU A 355 -34.89 -2.89 -55.61
CA LEU A 355 -35.20 -3.56 -54.34
C LEU A 355 -33.93 -4.05 -53.62
N ALA A 356 -32.98 -4.64 -54.35
CA ALA A 356 -31.71 -5.08 -53.78
C ALA A 356 -30.86 -3.91 -53.28
N GLY A 357 -30.80 -2.82 -54.05
CA GLY A 357 -30.05 -1.62 -53.70
C GLY A 357 -30.64 -0.87 -52.50
N THR A 358 -31.95 -0.68 -52.44
CA THR A 358 -32.64 -0.08 -51.29
C THR A 358 -32.52 -0.91 -50.01
N ALA A 359 -32.64 -2.24 -50.12
CA ALA A 359 -32.40 -3.15 -48.99
C ALA A 359 -30.97 -3.05 -48.48
N PHE A 360 -29.99 -2.95 -49.38
CA PHE A 360 -28.58 -2.76 -49.00
C PHE A 360 -28.35 -1.45 -48.24
N VAL A 361 -28.88 -0.34 -48.72
CA VAL A 361 -28.78 0.97 -48.04
C VAL A 361 -29.43 0.90 -46.64
N GLY A 362 -30.59 0.23 -46.53
CA GLY A 362 -31.25 0.00 -45.24
C GLY A 362 -30.39 -0.80 -44.26
N VAL A 363 -29.78 -1.89 -44.72
CA VAL A 363 -28.84 -2.70 -43.91
C VAL A 363 -27.61 -1.87 -43.50
N LEU A 364 -27.03 -1.10 -44.42
CA LEU A 364 -25.88 -0.25 -44.14
C LEU A 364 -26.21 0.82 -43.08
N TYR A 365 -27.38 1.45 -43.17
CA TYR A 365 -27.85 2.43 -42.19
C TYR A 365 -28.11 1.78 -40.81
N ALA A 366 -28.72 0.60 -40.78
CA ALA A 366 -28.91 -0.17 -39.54
C ALA A 366 -27.57 -0.53 -38.89
N LEU A 367 -26.59 -1.00 -39.67
CA LEU A 367 -25.25 -1.33 -39.17
C LEU A 367 -24.48 -0.08 -38.70
N LEU A 368 -24.60 1.05 -39.41
CA LEU A 368 -24.00 2.33 -39.01
C LEU A 368 -24.57 2.82 -37.68
N THR A 369 -25.89 2.84 -37.56
CA THR A 369 -26.57 3.27 -36.33
C THR A 369 -26.25 2.34 -35.15
N GLU A 370 -26.25 1.02 -35.36
CA GLU A 370 -25.84 0.04 -34.35
C GLU A 370 -24.36 0.21 -33.95
N SER A 371 -23.47 0.51 -34.89
CA SER A 371 -22.04 0.75 -34.58
C SER A 371 -21.80 2.05 -33.81
N LEU A 372 -22.54 3.12 -34.11
CA LEU A 372 -22.49 4.39 -33.38
C LEU A 372 -23.09 4.27 -31.98
N LEU A 373 -24.19 3.51 -31.85
CA LEU A 373 -24.78 3.15 -30.56
C LEU A 373 -23.81 2.28 -29.76
N ALA A 374 -23.20 1.26 -30.37
CA ALA A 374 -22.20 0.42 -29.73
C ALA A 374 -20.99 1.25 -29.25
N TYR A 375 -20.53 2.25 -30.00
CA TYR A 375 -19.43 3.12 -29.56
C TYR A 375 -19.83 4.02 -28.37
N LYS A 376 -21.09 4.51 -28.33
CA LYS A 376 -21.61 5.30 -27.21
C LYS A 376 -21.95 4.47 -25.97
N PHE A 377 -22.31 3.19 -26.12
CA PHE A 377 -22.69 2.28 -25.02
C PHE A 377 -21.57 1.31 -24.59
N GLN A 378 -20.43 1.21 -25.31
CA GLN A 378 -19.25 0.40 -24.94
C GLN A 378 -18.23 1.12 -24.04
N LEU A 379 -18.70 2.00 -23.16
CA LEU A 379 -18.03 2.22 -21.86
C LEU A 379 -18.37 1.10 -20.86
N SER A 380 -18.90 -0.05 -21.31
CA SER A 380 -18.79 -1.31 -20.58
C SER A 380 -17.31 -1.68 -20.48
N LEU A 381 -16.66 -1.16 -19.43
CA LEU A 381 -15.30 -1.49 -19.01
C LEU A 381 -15.15 -3.01 -19.02
N ARG A 382 -14.47 -3.52 -20.04
CA ARG A 382 -14.27 -4.96 -20.20
C ARG A 382 -13.25 -5.39 -19.15
N ARG A 383 -13.73 -5.73 -17.96
CA ARG A 383 -12.91 -6.25 -16.87
C ARG A 383 -12.18 -7.51 -17.34
N PRO A 384 -10.96 -7.78 -16.82
CA PRO A 384 -10.25 -9.00 -17.16
C PRO A 384 -11.03 -10.24 -16.71
N PRO A 385 -10.75 -11.42 -17.28
CA PRO A 385 -11.37 -12.67 -16.85
C PRO A 385 -10.93 -13.02 -15.42
N VAL A 386 -11.78 -13.76 -14.70
CA VAL A 386 -11.45 -14.25 -13.35
C VAL A 386 -10.22 -15.18 -13.42
N PRO A 387 -9.17 -14.98 -12.60
CA PRO A 387 -7.97 -15.81 -12.63
C PRO A 387 -8.28 -17.23 -12.17
N GLN A 388 -7.54 -18.21 -12.68
CA GLN A 388 -7.83 -19.63 -12.43
C GLN A 388 -7.01 -20.23 -11.27
N GLN A 389 -5.89 -19.61 -10.88
CA GLN A 389 -5.00 -20.08 -9.80
C GLN A 389 -4.09 -18.93 -9.36
N ASP A 390 -3.37 -19.11 -8.24
CA ASP A 390 -2.36 -18.16 -7.71
C ASP A 390 -2.84 -16.70 -7.64
N HIS A 391 -4.08 -16.53 -7.19
CA HIS A 391 -4.73 -15.22 -7.10
C HIS A 391 -5.31 -14.98 -5.71
N VAL A 392 -5.57 -13.71 -5.41
CA VAL A 392 -6.21 -13.27 -4.17
C VAL A 392 -7.69 -13.02 -4.42
N VAL A 393 -8.55 -13.58 -3.59
CA VAL A 393 -9.98 -13.28 -3.59
C VAL A 393 -10.25 -12.20 -2.54
N VAL A 394 -10.72 -11.03 -2.97
CA VAL A 394 -11.03 -9.88 -2.10
C VAL A 394 -12.54 -9.81 -1.91
N ILE A 395 -13.03 -10.15 -0.72
CA ILE A 395 -14.45 -10.19 -0.38
C ILE A 395 -14.80 -8.99 0.48
N GLY A 396 -15.75 -8.19 0.01
CA GLY A 396 -16.14 -6.94 0.66
C GLY A 396 -15.38 -5.75 0.09
N LEU A 397 -15.87 -5.18 -1.01
CA LEU A 397 -15.29 -4.00 -1.67
C LEU A 397 -15.80 -2.68 -1.09
N GLY A 398 -15.87 -2.60 0.24
CA GLY A 398 -15.98 -1.33 0.94
C GLY A 398 -14.71 -0.48 0.78
N ARG A 399 -14.59 0.63 1.52
CA ARG A 399 -13.41 1.51 1.46
C ARG A 399 -12.09 0.76 1.70
N VAL A 400 -12.07 -0.13 2.69
CA VAL A 400 -10.88 -0.92 3.04
C VAL A 400 -10.57 -1.94 1.95
N GLY A 401 -11.55 -2.73 1.52
CA GLY A 401 -11.35 -3.73 0.47
C GLY A 401 -10.91 -3.13 -0.86
N GLN A 402 -11.42 -1.95 -1.24
CA GLN A 402 -10.93 -1.22 -2.41
C GLN A 402 -9.47 -0.79 -2.24
N ARG A 403 -9.09 -0.29 -1.06
CA ARG A 403 -7.70 0.11 -0.78
C ARG A 403 -6.76 -1.10 -0.80
N VAL A 404 -7.17 -2.23 -0.21
CA VAL A 404 -6.45 -3.50 -0.24
C VAL A 404 -6.28 -3.98 -1.68
N ALA A 405 -7.35 -4.01 -2.47
CA ALA A 405 -7.29 -4.39 -3.88
C ALA A 405 -6.37 -3.46 -4.68
N ALA A 406 -6.40 -2.14 -4.45
CA ALA A 406 -5.50 -1.20 -5.12
C ALA A 406 -4.03 -1.47 -4.78
N LEU A 407 -3.71 -1.78 -3.52
CA LEU A 407 -2.35 -2.15 -3.10
C LEU A 407 -1.92 -3.48 -3.73
N LEU A 408 -2.79 -4.49 -3.74
CA LEU A 408 -2.54 -5.77 -4.39
C LEU A 408 -2.30 -5.64 -5.91
N LEU A 409 -3.03 -4.76 -6.59
CA LEU A 409 -2.76 -4.44 -7.99
C LEU A 409 -1.41 -3.73 -8.17
N ALA A 410 -1.04 -2.82 -7.27
CA ALA A 410 0.27 -2.19 -7.27
C ALA A 410 1.41 -3.21 -7.08
N PHE A 411 1.14 -4.29 -6.35
CA PHE A 411 2.02 -5.46 -6.22
C PHE A 411 2.01 -6.41 -7.42
N GLN A 412 1.28 -6.08 -8.49
CA GLN A 412 1.08 -6.93 -9.67
C GLN A 412 0.47 -8.30 -9.34
N GLN A 413 -0.25 -8.40 -8.22
CA GLN A 413 -0.89 -9.64 -7.80
C GLN A 413 -2.17 -9.86 -8.62
N SER A 414 -2.35 -11.07 -9.15
CA SER A 414 -3.62 -11.48 -9.75
C SER A 414 -4.68 -11.55 -8.66
N LEU A 415 -5.84 -10.96 -8.90
CA LEU A 415 -6.91 -10.93 -7.90
C LEU A 415 -8.29 -10.85 -8.53
N VAL A 416 -9.32 -11.16 -7.75
CA VAL A 416 -10.75 -11.02 -8.10
C VAL A 416 -11.49 -10.41 -6.92
N GLY A 417 -12.38 -9.47 -7.21
CA GLY A 417 -13.22 -8.83 -6.21
C GLY A 417 -14.62 -9.44 -6.17
N ILE A 418 -15.14 -9.67 -4.96
CA ILE A 418 -16.55 -10.02 -4.73
C ILE A 418 -17.20 -8.85 -3.98
N THR A 419 -18.21 -8.25 -4.60
CA THR A 419 -19.02 -7.20 -3.97
C THR A 419 -20.35 -7.76 -3.52
N LEU A 420 -20.71 -7.44 -2.27
CA LEU A 420 -22.02 -7.71 -1.69
C LEU A 420 -22.98 -6.53 -1.91
N ASN A 421 -22.44 -5.37 -2.31
CA ASN A 421 -23.22 -4.19 -2.62
C ASN A 421 -23.62 -4.22 -4.11
N PRO A 422 -24.92 -4.31 -4.44
CA PRO A 422 -25.39 -4.28 -5.83
C PRO A 422 -25.14 -2.93 -6.51
N ASP A 423 -25.05 -1.84 -5.74
CA ASP A 423 -24.83 -0.49 -6.24
C ASP A 423 -23.34 -0.11 -6.32
N PHE A 424 -22.44 -1.11 -6.23
CA PHE A 424 -21.01 -0.87 -6.32
C PHE A 424 -20.64 -0.29 -7.68
N ASP A 425 -19.90 0.82 -7.66
CA ASP A 425 -19.46 1.51 -8.86
C ASP A 425 -18.53 0.63 -9.72
N VAL A 426 -19.06 0.17 -10.86
CA VAL A 426 -18.35 -0.70 -11.81
C VAL A 426 -17.14 -0.01 -12.44
N THR A 427 -17.01 1.31 -12.34
CA THR A 427 -15.82 2.04 -12.83
C THR A 427 -14.64 1.97 -11.86
N THR A 428 -14.88 1.66 -10.59
CA THR A 428 -13.84 1.54 -9.56
C THR A 428 -12.98 0.29 -9.81
N LEU A 429 -11.66 0.47 -9.87
CA LEU A 429 -10.66 -0.59 -10.12
C LEU A 429 -10.97 -1.43 -11.38
N PRO A 430 -10.93 -0.84 -12.59
CA PRO A 430 -11.33 -1.52 -13.82
C PRO A 430 -10.38 -2.66 -14.24
N GLN A 431 -9.17 -2.67 -13.68
CA GLN A 431 -8.13 -3.67 -13.92
C GLN A 431 -8.38 -5.00 -13.17
N MET A 432 -9.43 -5.08 -12.35
CA MET A 432 -9.77 -6.25 -11.54
C MET A 432 -11.07 -6.90 -12.06
N PRO A 433 -11.15 -8.24 -12.16
CA PRO A 433 -12.40 -8.97 -12.37
C PRO A 433 -13.34 -8.80 -11.16
N LEU A 434 -14.63 -8.60 -11.40
CA LEU A 434 -15.61 -8.32 -10.36
C LEU A 434 -16.80 -9.28 -10.45
N ILE A 435 -17.19 -9.84 -9.31
CA ILE A 435 -18.34 -10.73 -9.17
C ILE A 435 -19.39 -10.01 -8.30
N PHE A 436 -20.58 -9.84 -8.87
CA PHE A 436 -21.77 -9.38 -8.17
C PHE A 436 -22.61 -10.61 -7.84
N ASP A 437 -22.55 -11.06 -6.60
CA ASP A 437 -23.39 -12.18 -6.18
C ASP A 437 -23.56 -12.13 -4.66
N ALA A 438 -24.75 -12.54 -4.19
CA ALA A 438 -24.92 -12.83 -2.76
C ALA A 438 -24.02 -14.03 -2.44
N LEU A 439 -23.54 -14.16 -1.20
CA LEU A 439 -22.60 -15.21 -0.75
C LEU A 439 -23.15 -16.64 -0.84
N ASN A 440 -24.26 -16.87 -1.54
CA ASN A 440 -24.74 -18.17 -1.94
C ASN A 440 -23.64 -18.94 -2.70
N ASP A 441 -23.61 -20.27 -2.56
CA ASP A 441 -22.53 -21.19 -2.97
C ASP A 441 -21.91 -20.98 -4.38
N GLY A 442 -22.60 -20.27 -5.28
CA GLY A 442 -22.09 -19.94 -6.62
C GLY A 442 -21.02 -18.83 -6.68
N ALA A 443 -21.01 -17.87 -5.75
CA ALA A 443 -20.11 -16.70 -5.82
C ALA A 443 -18.64 -17.09 -5.64
N LEU A 444 -18.38 -17.88 -4.60
CA LEU A 444 -17.05 -18.38 -4.23
C LEU A 444 -16.51 -19.34 -5.30
N ALA A 445 -17.39 -20.16 -5.90
CA ALA A 445 -17.03 -21.02 -7.02
C ALA A 445 -16.66 -20.22 -8.28
N LYS A 446 -17.43 -19.19 -8.64
CA LYS A 446 -17.12 -18.29 -9.77
C LYS A 446 -15.80 -17.55 -9.58
N ALA A 447 -15.41 -17.30 -8.33
CA ALA A 447 -14.13 -16.68 -7.96
C ALA A 447 -12.95 -17.66 -8.02
N ASN A 448 -13.15 -18.94 -8.36
CA ASN A 448 -12.15 -19.99 -8.32
C ASN A 448 -11.46 -20.13 -6.95
N LEU A 449 -12.23 -20.02 -5.86
CA LEU A 449 -11.70 -20.05 -4.49
C LEU A 449 -10.92 -21.33 -4.16
N SER A 450 -11.29 -22.47 -4.76
CA SER A 450 -10.64 -23.77 -4.58
C SER A 450 -9.16 -23.79 -4.97
N THR A 451 -8.73 -22.87 -5.84
CA THR A 451 -7.35 -22.73 -6.34
C THR A 451 -6.74 -21.36 -6.00
N ALA A 452 -7.46 -20.53 -5.23
CA ALA A 452 -6.98 -19.25 -4.76
C ALA A 452 -5.79 -19.43 -3.80
N LYS A 453 -4.81 -18.53 -3.89
CA LYS A 453 -3.68 -18.48 -2.96
C LYS A 453 -4.11 -17.94 -1.60
N SER A 454 -4.92 -16.88 -1.62
CA SER A 454 -5.36 -16.20 -0.42
C SER A 454 -6.77 -15.62 -0.58
N VAL A 455 -7.44 -15.45 0.55
CA VAL A 455 -8.76 -14.87 0.69
C VAL A 455 -8.68 -13.75 1.71
N PHE A 456 -8.96 -12.53 1.29
CA PHE A 456 -9.15 -11.40 2.19
C PHE A 456 -10.65 -11.17 2.39
N VAL A 457 -11.09 -11.15 3.65
CA VAL A 457 -12.48 -10.90 4.03
C VAL A 457 -12.52 -9.62 4.88
N GLY A 458 -13.11 -8.57 4.30
CA GLY A 458 -12.99 -7.21 4.82
C GLY A 458 -14.27 -6.41 4.81
N THR A 459 -15.42 -7.04 5.12
CA THR A 459 -16.69 -6.32 5.25
C THR A 459 -16.78 -5.56 6.58
N ASP A 460 -17.79 -4.72 6.74
CA ASP A 460 -18.06 -4.00 7.99
C ASP A 460 -18.89 -4.84 8.98
N ASP A 461 -19.32 -6.06 8.59
CA ASP A 461 -19.97 -7.03 9.46
C ASP A 461 -18.98 -8.14 9.84
N GLU A 462 -18.62 -8.17 11.12
CA GLU A 462 -17.61 -9.09 11.66
C GLU A 462 -18.10 -10.55 11.70
N MET A 463 -19.40 -10.76 11.94
CA MET A 463 -20.00 -12.11 11.93
C MET A 463 -20.05 -12.66 10.51
N LEU A 464 -20.38 -11.80 9.55
CA LEU A 464 -20.31 -12.16 8.14
C LEU A 464 -18.87 -12.47 7.70
N ASN A 465 -17.89 -11.70 8.19
CA ASN A 465 -16.48 -11.97 7.90
C ASN A 465 -16.06 -13.37 8.39
N LEU A 466 -16.54 -13.78 9.57
CA LEU A 466 -16.30 -15.11 10.10
C LEU A 466 -16.99 -16.20 9.27
N GLU A 467 -18.26 -16.04 8.95
CA GLU A 467 -19.01 -16.98 8.13
C GLU A 467 -18.30 -17.27 6.80
N ILE A 468 -17.91 -16.20 6.09
CA ILE A 468 -17.17 -16.29 4.83
C ILE A 468 -15.82 -16.98 5.02
N ALA A 469 -15.10 -16.68 6.10
CA ALA A 469 -13.81 -17.30 6.39
C ALA A 469 -13.93 -18.81 6.61
N LEU A 470 -14.96 -19.26 7.34
CA LEU A 470 -15.22 -20.69 7.56
C LEU A 470 -15.63 -21.40 6.26
N MET A 471 -16.47 -20.76 5.43
CA MET A 471 -16.79 -21.27 4.10
C MET A 471 -15.55 -21.37 3.21
N ALA A 472 -14.71 -20.34 3.20
CA ALA A 472 -13.47 -20.33 2.44
C ALA A 472 -12.50 -21.42 2.87
N ARG A 473 -12.36 -21.65 4.18
CA ARG A 473 -11.55 -22.74 4.72
C ARG A 473 -12.09 -24.11 4.33
N THR A 474 -13.41 -24.26 4.29
CA THR A 474 -14.07 -25.52 3.88
C THR A 474 -13.82 -25.81 2.40
N ILE A 475 -13.88 -24.79 1.53
CA ILE A 475 -13.67 -24.92 0.08
C ILE A 475 -12.18 -25.12 -0.25
N ASN A 476 -11.30 -24.36 0.41
CA ASN A 476 -9.85 -24.43 0.21
C ASN A 476 -9.11 -24.42 1.55
N PRO A 477 -8.83 -25.61 2.12
CA PRO A 477 -8.12 -25.76 3.39
C PRO A 477 -6.71 -25.18 3.40
N ASN A 478 -6.08 -25.03 2.22
CA ASN A 478 -4.70 -24.57 2.08
C ASN A 478 -4.58 -23.07 1.82
N SER A 479 -5.69 -22.36 1.58
CA SER A 479 -5.65 -20.91 1.33
C SER A 479 -5.21 -20.13 2.57
N HIS A 480 -4.44 -19.06 2.35
CA HIS A 480 -4.18 -18.07 3.40
C HIS A 480 -5.41 -17.19 3.58
N ILE A 481 -6.00 -17.19 4.77
CA ILE A 481 -7.21 -16.42 5.05
C ILE A 481 -6.83 -15.22 5.90
N VAL A 482 -7.23 -14.02 5.47
CA VAL A 482 -7.06 -12.78 6.21
C VAL A 482 -8.44 -12.24 6.56
N ILE A 483 -8.68 -12.05 7.86
CA ILE A 483 -9.97 -11.66 8.40
C ILE A 483 -9.83 -10.31 9.08
N ARG A 484 -10.68 -9.37 8.70
CA ARG A 484 -10.85 -8.09 9.38
C ARG A 484 -11.78 -8.26 10.58
N THR A 485 -11.29 -7.88 11.74
CA THR A 485 -12.06 -7.77 12.99
C THR A 485 -12.06 -6.33 13.51
N PHE A 486 -12.96 -6.05 14.45
CA PHE A 486 -13.08 -4.77 15.12
C PHE A 486 -12.95 -4.89 16.64
N GLY A 487 -13.38 -6.03 17.20
CA GLY A 487 -13.29 -6.30 18.64
C GLY A 487 -12.16 -7.26 18.98
N GLN A 488 -11.47 -6.99 20.09
CA GLN A 488 -10.39 -7.85 20.58
C GLN A 488 -10.91 -9.22 21.05
N GLY A 489 -12.05 -9.25 21.76
CA GLY A 489 -12.61 -10.50 22.29
C GLY A 489 -12.99 -11.53 21.22
N LEU A 490 -13.44 -11.11 20.03
CA LEU A 490 -13.66 -12.04 18.93
C LEU A 490 -12.33 -12.46 18.29
N SER A 491 -11.37 -11.53 18.16
CA SER A 491 -10.08 -11.78 17.53
C SER A 491 -9.31 -12.91 18.23
N ASP A 492 -9.29 -12.91 19.56
CA ASP A 492 -8.60 -13.92 20.36
C ASP A 492 -9.23 -15.31 20.20
N ASN A 493 -10.57 -15.40 20.30
CA ASN A 493 -11.31 -16.65 20.10
C ASN A 493 -11.15 -17.21 18.68
N LEU A 494 -11.09 -16.33 17.67
CA LEU A 494 -10.90 -16.75 16.29
C LEU A 494 -9.50 -17.26 16.00
N ALA A 495 -8.48 -16.73 16.70
CA ALA A 495 -7.11 -17.21 16.53
C ALA A 495 -6.97 -18.67 16.98
N GLU A 496 -7.73 -19.09 17.99
CA GLU A 496 -7.80 -20.49 18.42
C GLU A 496 -8.52 -21.39 17.41
N LEU A 497 -9.62 -20.92 16.80
CA LEU A 497 -10.43 -21.70 15.86
C LEU A 497 -9.82 -21.79 14.46
N LEU A 498 -9.07 -20.78 14.05
CA LEU A 498 -8.47 -20.66 12.73
C LEU A 498 -6.97 -20.33 12.84
N PRO A 499 -6.14 -21.28 13.31
CA PRO A 499 -4.71 -21.02 13.60
C PRO A 499 -3.89 -20.62 12.36
N ASN A 500 -4.36 -20.98 11.17
CA ASN A 500 -3.73 -20.64 9.89
C ASN A 500 -4.35 -19.40 9.22
N ALA A 501 -5.25 -18.68 9.91
CA ALA A 501 -5.82 -17.41 9.45
C ALA A 501 -5.13 -16.24 10.15
N GLN A 502 -4.91 -15.16 9.41
CA GLN A 502 -4.42 -13.92 9.98
C GLN A 502 -5.59 -13.02 10.33
N ILE A 503 -5.81 -12.86 11.63
CA ILE A 503 -6.88 -12.03 12.18
C ILE A 503 -6.27 -10.69 12.58
N ILE A 504 -6.80 -9.61 12.02
CA ILE A 504 -6.27 -8.26 12.26
C ILE A 504 -7.42 -7.37 12.72
N CYS A 505 -7.32 -6.91 13.98
CA CYS A 505 -8.21 -5.90 14.53
C CYS A 505 -7.88 -4.54 13.91
N ALA A 506 -8.83 -4.00 13.14
CA ALA A 506 -8.63 -2.74 12.43
C ALA A 506 -8.47 -1.55 13.39
N TYR A 507 -9.16 -1.56 14.53
CA TYR A 507 -9.14 -0.45 15.48
C TYR A 507 -7.93 -0.45 16.42
N GLU A 508 -7.40 -1.62 16.78
CA GLU A 508 -6.12 -1.73 17.50
C GLU A 508 -4.99 -1.09 16.68
N VAL A 509 -4.84 -1.53 15.43
CA VAL A 509 -3.82 -1.02 14.51
C VAL A 509 -4.00 0.48 14.22
N ALA A 510 -5.25 0.94 14.06
CA ALA A 510 -5.53 2.36 13.88
C ALA A 510 -5.23 3.19 15.14
N ALA A 511 -5.55 2.68 16.33
CA ALA A 511 -5.34 3.39 17.60
C ALA A 511 -3.88 3.75 17.83
N GLU A 512 -2.95 2.88 17.42
CA GLU A 512 -1.51 3.16 17.49
C GLU A 512 -1.09 4.36 16.65
N ALA A 513 -1.66 4.50 15.44
CA ALA A 513 -1.44 5.68 14.60
C ALA A 513 -2.08 6.94 15.20
N PHE A 514 -3.27 6.83 15.81
CA PHE A 514 -3.92 7.94 16.51
C PHE A 514 -3.10 8.39 17.73
N ALA A 515 -2.57 7.45 18.51
CA ALA A 515 -1.71 7.73 19.65
C ALA A 515 -0.40 8.37 19.21
N GLY A 516 0.32 7.76 18.26
CA GLY A 516 1.55 8.34 17.70
C GLY A 516 1.31 9.75 17.15
N ALA A 517 0.22 9.94 16.41
CA ALA A 517 -0.16 11.26 15.96
C ALA A 517 -0.47 12.21 17.11
N ALA A 518 -1.12 11.79 18.20
CA ALA A 518 -1.39 12.65 19.35
C ALA A 518 -0.10 13.20 20.00
N PHE A 519 1.00 12.45 19.90
CA PHE A 519 2.32 12.87 20.38
C PHE A 519 3.01 13.90 19.48
N GLY A 520 2.43 14.29 18.34
CA GLY A 520 3.00 15.29 17.43
C GLY A 520 3.51 14.70 16.12
N GLU A 521 3.58 13.37 16.05
CA GLU A 521 4.20 12.65 14.96
C GLU A 521 3.34 12.65 13.69
N ASN A 522 4.00 12.68 12.52
CA ASN A 522 3.33 12.54 11.23
C ASN A 522 3.43 11.09 10.76
N ILE A 523 2.36 10.31 10.96
CA ILE A 523 2.32 8.88 10.62
C ILE A 523 2.03 8.72 9.12
N ILE A 524 3.02 8.25 8.37
CA ILE A 524 2.92 7.97 6.93
C ILE A 524 2.25 6.62 6.68
N SER A 525 2.69 5.60 7.41
CA SER A 525 2.25 4.22 7.25
C SER A 525 2.54 3.40 8.50
N LEU A 526 2.04 2.17 8.53
CA LEU A 526 2.24 1.23 9.61
C LEU A 526 2.31 -0.20 9.07
N PHE A 527 2.98 -1.08 9.80
CA PHE A 527 3.01 -2.51 9.53
C PHE A 527 3.28 -3.31 10.80
N ARG A 528 2.94 -4.61 10.83
CA ARG A 528 3.26 -5.47 11.98
C ARG A 528 4.56 -6.26 11.75
N LEU A 529 5.36 -6.35 12.80
CA LEU A 529 6.56 -7.18 12.89
C LEU A 529 6.57 -7.87 14.25
N ASP A 530 6.45 -9.20 14.25
CA ASP A 530 6.42 -10.08 15.43
C ASP A 530 5.49 -9.57 16.55
N ASN A 531 4.26 -9.24 16.16
CA ASN A 531 3.15 -8.72 16.99
C ASN A 531 3.27 -7.25 17.45
N GLN A 532 4.36 -6.56 17.12
CA GLN A 532 4.47 -5.12 17.34
C GLN A 532 4.10 -4.35 16.07
N THR A 533 3.36 -3.25 16.21
CA THR A 533 3.17 -2.33 15.09
C THR A 533 4.37 -1.39 15.00
N ILE A 534 4.96 -1.35 13.82
CA ILE A 534 6.01 -0.42 13.46
C ILE A 534 5.37 0.74 12.72
N LEU A 535 5.60 1.94 13.24
CA LEU A 535 5.16 3.19 12.66
C LEU A 535 6.24 3.72 11.72
N VAL A 536 5.81 4.16 10.54
CA VAL A 536 6.62 4.92 9.59
C VAL A 536 6.30 6.39 9.83
N THR A 537 7.19 7.06 10.54
CA THR A 537 6.94 8.39 11.09
C THR A 537 7.88 9.40 10.47
N GLU A 538 7.33 10.52 10.01
CA GLU A 538 8.10 11.70 9.63
C GLU A 538 8.29 12.64 10.82
N TYR A 539 9.52 13.14 10.94
CA TYR A 539 9.99 14.02 11.98
C TYR A 539 10.67 15.26 11.38
N HIS A 540 10.34 16.44 11.91
CA HIS A 540 11.00 17.70 11.58
C HIS A 540 11.74 18.21 12.80
N VAL A 541 13.06 18.36 12.70
CA VAL A 541 13.90 18.72 13.85
C VAL A 541 13.77 20.22 14.13
N GLU A 542 13.23 20.58 15.28
CA GLU A 542 13.15 21.99 15.70
C GLU A 542 14.44 22.46 16.41
N ALA A 543 14.62 23.77 16.56
CA ALA A 543 15.81 24.34 17.19
C ALA A 543 15.99 23.92 18.67
N ASN A 544 14.87 23.73 19.38
CA ASN A 544 14.84 23.34 20.80
C ASN A 544 14.64 21.82 20.99
N ASP A 545 14.70 21.04 19.92
CA ASP A 545 14.49 19.60 19.95
C ASP A 545 15.64 18.86 20.65
N THR A 546 15.32 17.80 21.39
CA THR A 546 16.32 16.92 22.00
C THR A 546 17.19 16.20 20.96
N LEU A 547 16.69 16.06 19.73
CA LEU A 547 17.41 15.46 18.61
C LEU A 547 18.42 16.41 17.96
N ASN A 548 18.30 17.72 18.19
CA ASN A 548 19.19 18.70 17.57
C ASN A 548 20.65 18.46 18.00
N ASN A 549 21.57 18.53 17.04
CA ASN A 549 22.98 18.19 17.20
C ASN A 549 23.30 16.73 17.57
N LEU A 550 22.35 15.81 17.64
CA LEU A 550 22.69 14.40 17.81
C LEU A 550 23.18 13.78 16.50
N LEU A 551 24.07 12.79 16.60
CA LEU A 551 24.35 11.91 15.47
C LEU A 551 23.17 10.97 15.25
N LEU A 552 22.93 10.61 13.98
CA LEU A 552 21.95 9.56 13.65
C LEU A 552 22.26 8.24 14.36
N ALA A 553 23.54 7.91 14.62
CA ALA A 553 23.91 6.75 15.43
C ALA A 553 23.42 6.85 16.90
N GLU A 554 23.43 8.05 17.48
CA GLU A 554 22.92 8.27 18.83
C GLU A 554 21.42 8.13 18.88
N ILE A 555 20.74 8.53 17.80
CA ILE A 555 19.30 8.40 17.68
C ILE A 555 18.90 6.95 17.45
N ALA A 556 19.51 6.30 16.46
CA ALA A 556 19.22 4.93 16.07
C ALA A 556 19.42 3.96 17.25
N TYR A 557 20.60 3.99 17.87
CA TYR A 557 20.96 3.04 18.93
C TYR A 557 20.49 3.49 20.33
N GLY A 558 20.37 4.79 20.56
CA GLY A 558 19.92 5.33 21.83
C GLY A 558 18.40 5.22 22.02
N TYR A 559 17.65 5.56 20.98
CA TYR A 559 16.19 5.48 20.96
C TYR A 559 15.66 4.22 20.26
N GLY A 560 16.51 3.33 19.74
CA GLY A 560 16.07 2.06 19.15
C GLY A 560 15.08 2.27 18.01
N VAL A 561 15.39 3.19 17.12
CA VAL A 561 14.62 3.50 15.91
C VAL A 561 15.50 3.30 14.69
N VAL A 562 14.92 3.17 13.50
CA VAL A 562 15.67 3.06 12.25
C VAL A 562 15.38 4.25 11.37
N ILE A 563 16.39 5.07 11.11
CA ILE A 563 16.28 6.18 10.17
C ILE A 563 16.41 5.62 8.76
N ILE A 564 15.39 5.86 7.93
CA ILE A 564 15.28 5.33 6.56
C ILE A 564 15.34 6.42 5.50
N MET A 565 15.10 7.67 5.88
CA MET A 565 15.28 8.83 5.01
C MET A 565 15.74 10.03 5.84
N HIS A 566 16.62 10.85 5.27
CA HIS A 566 17.01 12.16 5.80
C HIS A 566 17.04 13.19 4.67
N GLN A 567 16.65 14.42 4.98
CA GLN A 567 16.68 15.57 4.10
C GLN A 567 17.13 16.80 4.87
N ARG A 568 18.01 17.61 4.27
CA ARG A 568 18.46 18.90 4.81
C ARG A 568 17.92 20.06 3.97
N GLY A 569 16.99 20.82 4.53
CA GLY A 569 16.37 21.94 3.80
C GLY A 569 15.76 21.48 2.47
N GLU A 570 16.13 22.15 1.38
CA GLU A 570 15.68 21.82 0.01
C GLU A 570 16.57 20.81 -0.72
N GLU A 571 17.56 20.21 -0.05
CA GLU A 571 18.40 19.17 -0.66
C GLU A 571 17.57 17.93 -1.03
N MET A 572 18.09 17.10 -1.96
CA MET A 572 17.47 15.81 -2.27
C MET A 572 17.50 14.91 -1.05
N SER A 573 16.40 14.17 -0.84
CA SER A 573 16.32 13.18 0.21
C SER A 573 17.33 12.06 -0.01
N THR A 574 17.94 11.62 1.09
CA THR A 574 18.88 10.50 1.11
C THR A 574 18.19 9.32 1.80
N PHE A 575 17.99 8.23 1.05
CA PHE A 575 17.53 6.96 1.62
C PHE A 575 18.65 6.22 2.33
N MET A 576 18.30 5.49 3.40
CA MET A 576 19.21 4.73 4.25
C MET A 576 20.47 5.52 4.66
N PRO A 577 20.32 6.74 5.22
CA PRO A 577 21.42 7.67 5.44
C PRO A 577 22.49 7.10 6.37
N SER A 578 23.74 7.55 6.21
CA SER A 578 24.83 7.12 7.09
C SER A 578 24.59 7.57 8.53
N ASP A 579 24.76 6.67 9.50
CA ASP A 579 24.56 7.05 10.91
C ASP A 579 25.67 7.98 11.45
N ASP A 580 26.64 8.38 10.63
CA ASP A 580 27.65 9.40 10.94
C ASP A 580 27.11 10.83 10.76
N LEU A 581 25.91 10.99 10.18
CA LEU A 581 25.30 12.29 9.94
C LEU A 581 24.86 12.93 11.26
N ARG A 582 25.10 14.24 11.40
CA ARG A 582 24.64 15.04 12.54
C ARG A 582 23.42 15.85 12.15
N LEU A 583 22.34 15.72 12.92
CA LEU A 583 21.12 16.48 12.69
C LEU A 583 21.31 17.95 13.05
N ALA A 584 20.62 18.81 12.30
CA ALA A 584 20.50 20.23 12.55
C ALA A 584 19.02 20.63 12.55
N ALA A 585 18.71 21.77 13.16
CA ALA A 585 17.38 22.36 13.09
C ALA A 585 16.95 22.60 11.63
N GLY A 586 15.72 22.23 11.30
CA GLY A 586 15.16 22.26 9.95
C GLY A 586 15.44 21.00 9.14
N ASP A 587 16.21 20.04 9.65
CA ASP A 587 16.34 18.72 9.02
C ASP A 587 15.01 17.97 9.13
N ARG A 588 14.67 17.23 8.08
CA ARG A 588 13.54 16.31 8.02
C ARG A 588 14.07 14.89 7.97
N MET A 589 13.43 13.98 8.70
CA MET A 589 13.78 12.56 8.67
C MET A 589 12.54 11.68 8.72
N VAL A 590 12.65 10.48 8.17
CA VAL A 590 11.63 9.43 8.33
C VAL A 590 12.25 8.26 9.08
N VAL A 591 11.55 7.80 10.10
CA VAL A 591 11.98 6.74 11.00
C VAL A 591 10.97 5.60 11.02
N LEU A 592 11.50 4.38 11.15
CA LEU A 592 10.75 3.22 11.61
C LEU A 592 10.90 3.16 13.12
N ALA A 593 9.78 3.20 13.83
CA ALA A 593 9.78 3.19 15.28
C ALA A 593 8.61 2.38 15.81
N THR A 594 8.86 1.64 16.88
CA THR A 594 7.77 1.23 17.77
C THR A 594 7.28 2.46 18.51
N ILE A 595 6.07 2.38 19.05
CA ILE A 595 5.52 3.47 19.83
C ILE A 595 6.38 3.79 21.08
N ASP A 596 7.03 2.78 21.70
CA ASP A 596 8.03 2.97 22.76
C ASP A 596 9.30 3.70 22.29
N GLY A 597 9.70 3.51 21.03
CA GLY A 597 10.79 4.26 20.39
C GLY A 597 10.49 5.74 20.32
N LEU A 598 9.29 6.08 19.83
CA LEU A 598 8.83 7.47 19.73
C LEU A 598 8.72 8.12 21.11
N ARG A 599 8.17 7.42 22.10
CA ARG A 599 8.11 7.91 23.49
C ARG A 599 9.47 8.29 24.06
N ARG A 600 10.50 7.49 23.76
CA ARG A 600 11.84 7.75 24.29
C ARG A 600 12.49 8.96 23.61
N ILE A 601 12.24 9.15 22.32
CA ILE A 601 12.63 10.38 21.59
C ILE A 601 12.00 11.59 22.28
N GLU A 602 10.69 11.56 22.46
CA GLU A 602 9.95 12.66 23.04
C GLU A 602 10.38 13.00 24.47
N GLN A 603 10.61 11.98 25.30
CA GLN A 603 11.09 12.17 26.68
C GLN A 603 12.58 12.53 26.76
N GLY A 604 13.32 12.52 25.63
CA GLY A 604 14.77 12.68 25.62
C GLY A 604 15.53 11.58 26.39
N LYS A 605 14.90 10.43 26.66
CA LYS A 605 15.47 9.35 27.49
C LYS A 605 16.17 8.30 26.63
N ILE A 606 17.50 8.38 26.57
CA ILE A 606 18.35 7.36 25.94
C ILE A 606 18.43 6.15 26.89
N ALA A 607 17.76 5.05 26.55
CA ALA A 607 17.54 3.96 27.51
C ALA A 607 17.88 2.53 27.03
N ILE A 608 18.07 2.28 25.72
CA ILE A 608 18.24 0.89 25.23
C ILE A 608 19.69 0.41 25.34
N SER A 609 20.59 1.03 24.59
CA SER A 609 21.97 0.54 24.49
C SER A 609 22.92 1.47 25.24
N PRO A 610 23.51 1.07 26.37
CA PRO A 610 24.51 1.89 27.02
C PRO A 610 25.79 1.96 26.18
N LYS A 611 26.38 3.15 26.06
CA LYS A 611 27.69 3.36 25.43
C LYS A 611 28.79 2.69 26.28
N ARG A 612 29.02 1.39 26.07
CA ARG A 612 29.94 0.55 26.85
C ARG A 612 31.25 0.22 26.13
N TRP A 613 31.50 0.80 24.97
CA TRP A 613 32.65 0.47 24.15
C TRP A 613 33.55 1.66 23.90
N ARG A 614 34.86 1.40 23.80
CA ARG A 614 35.87 2.36 23.32
C ARG A 614 36.67 1.72 22.20
N VAL A 615 37.35 2.53 21.41
CA VAL A 615 38.26 2.07 20.36
C VAL A 615 39.68 2.44 20.74
N LYS A 616 40.54 1.44 20.87
CA LYS A 616 41.99 1.59 21.07
C LYS A 616 42.67 1.52 19.70
N VAL A 617 43.31 2.61 19.30
CA VAL A 617 44.10 2.69 18.07
C VAL A 617 45.55 2.36 18.42
N GLN A 618 46.09 1.34 17.75
CA GLN A 618 47.43 0.82 18.03
C GLN A 618 48.48 1.53 17.18
N GLN A 619 48.30 1.52 15.87
CA GLN A 619 49.26 2.12 14.92
C GLN A 619 48.58 2.47 13.59
N ALA A 620 49.19 3.40 12.86
CA ALA A 620 48.83 3.76 11.49
C ALA A 620 50.00 3.42 10.55
N LEU A 621 49.71 2.78 9.41
CA LEU A 621 50.77 2.26 8.52
C LEU A 621 51.41 3.35 7.65
N THR A 622 50.71 4.47 7.43
CA THR A 622 51.17 5.57 6.57
C THR A 622 50.80 6.93 7.15
N GLN A 623 51.46 8.00 6.70
CA GLN A 623 51.07 9.37 7.07
C GLN A 623 49.67 9.74 6.55
N VAL A 624 49.27 9.20 5.40
CA VAL A 624 47.91 9.37 4.86
C VAL A 624 46.89 8.68 5.79
N ALA A 625 47.22 7.51 6.33
CA ALA A 625 46.37 6.79 7.29
C ALA A 625 46.14 7.59 8.60
N ILE A 626 47.12 8.40 9.03
CA ILE A 626 46.95 9.30 10.18
C ILE A 626 45.87 10.34 9.91
N PHE A 627 45.88 10.95 8.72
CA PHE A 627 44.89 11.94 8.30
C PHE A 627 43.50 11.33 8.10
N GLU A 628 43.41 10.26 7.30
CA GLU A 628 42.14 9.57 7.03
C GLU A 628 41.55 8.93 8.29
N GLY A 629 42.40 8.37 9.15
CA GLY A 629 42.00 7.83 10.46
C GLY A 629 41.42 8.90 11.38
N ALA A 630 42.00 10.10 11.40
CA ALA A 630 41.46 11.23 12.17
C ALA A 630 40.09 11.66 11.64
N ASN A 631 39.89 11.70 10.32
CA ASN A 631 38.59 12.01 9.72
C ASN A 631 37.55 10.93 10.06
N ALA A 632 37.92 9.64 9.99
CA ALA A 632 37.05 8.52 10.35
C ALA A 632 36.63 8.57 11.82
N ILE A 633 37.58 8.83 12.73
CA ILE A 633 37.28 9.00 14.17
C ILE A 633 36.34 10.17 14.38
N ALA A 634 36.62 11.34 13.82
CA ALA A 634 35.80 12.53 14.00
C ALA A 634 34.35 12.31 13.52
N ARG A 635 34.17 11.74 12.31
CA ARG A 635 32.83 11.47 11.75
C ARG A 635 32.06 10.43 12.54
N VAL A 636 32.65 9.26 12.80
CA VAL A 636 31.91 8.14 13.42
C VAL A 636 31.62 8.38 14.89
N SER A 637 32.57 8.97 15.63
CA SER A 637 32.40 9.25 17.07
C SER A 637 31.70 10.58 17.36
N GLY A 638 31.65 11.49 16.40
CA GLY A 638 31.16 12.85 16.60
C GLY A 638 32.08 13.75 17.41
N CYS A 639 33.31 13.32 17.74
CA CYS A 639 34.27 14.19 18.42
C CYS A 639 34.86 15.25 17.48
N SER A 640 35.43 16.33 18.06
CA SER A 640 36.07 17.36 17.25
C SER A 640 37.27 16.82 16.47
N LEU A 641 37.45 17.30 15.24
CA LEU A 641 38.57 16.88 14.39
C LEU A 641 39.93 17.10 15.06
N GLY A 642 40.08 18.16 15.86
CA GLY A 642 41.29 18.40 16.66
C GLY A 642 41.54 17.33 17.73
N THR A 643 40.49 16.76 18.33
CA THR A 643 40.62 15.65 19.28
C THR A 643 41.01 14.36 18.56
N ALA A 644 40.40 14.09 17.41
CA ALA A 644 40.74 12.94 16.58
C ALA A 644 42.20 13.00 16.08
N ARG A 645 42.66 14.16 15.60
CA ARG A 645 44.06 14.37 15.17
C ARG A 645 45.05 14.20 16.31
N ARG A 646 44.75 14.76 17.49
CA ARG A 646 45.59 14.56 18.69
C ARG A 646 45.71 13.10 19.10
N LEU A 647 44.64 12.32 18.95
CA LEU A 647 44.68 10.88 19.20
C LEU A 647 45.59 10.19 18.18
N MET A 648 45.40 10.46 16.89
CA MET A 648 46.17 9.83 15.80
C MET A 648 47.65 10.22 15.77
N ASN A 649 48.01 11.40 16.30
CA ASN A 649 49.41 11.82 16.41
C ASN A 649 50.13 11.21 17.62
N ASN A 650 49.40 10.61 18.56
CA ASN A 650 49.95 10.08 19.82
C ASN A 650 49.61 8.60 19.99
N LEU A 651 49.87 7.78 18.97
CA LEU A 651 49.59 6.33 19.00
C LEU A 651 50.69 5.54 19.73
N PRO A 652 50.36 4.44 20.45
CA PRO A 652 49.02 3.86 20.66
C PRO A 652 48.19 4.64 21.69
N ASN A 653 46.88 4.82 21.43
CA ASN A 653 45.99 5.55 22.34
C ASN A 653 44.54 5.07 22.24
N THR A 654 43.72 5.39 23.26
CA THR A 654 42.31 5.00 23.33
C THR A 654 41.42 6.22 23.19
N LEU A 655 40.40 6.11 22.31
CA LEU A 655 39.35 7.11 22.22
C LEU A 655 38.58 7.15 23.54
N ARG A 656 38.65 8.30 24.23
CA ARG A 656 38.03 8.48 25.55
C ARG A 656 36.51 8.46 25.51
N LEU A 657 35.93 8.89 24.38
CA LEU A 657 34.50 8.94 24.17
C LEU A 657 33.92 7.52 24.13
N PRO A 658 32.90 7.22 24.96
CA PRO A 658 32.22 5.93 24.90
C PRO A 658 31.33 5.87 23.64
N LEU A 659 31.24 4.69 23.03
CA LEU A 659 30.46 4.42 21.81
C LEU A 659 29.50 3.26 22.05
N TYR A 660 28.45 3.20 21.23
CA TYR A 660 27.63 1.99 21.09
C TYR A 660 28.46 0.87 20.46
N LYS A 661 28.10 -0.39 20.71
CA LYS A 661 28.81 -1.55 20.17
C LYS A 661 28.92 -1.48 18.65
N GLN A 662 27.79 -1.29 17.97
CA GLN A 662 27.71 -1.22 16.51
C GLN A 662 28.49 -0.02 15.95
N GLN A 663 28.45 1.12 16.64
CA GLN A 663 29.23 2.32 16.29
C GLN A 663 30.75 2.07 16.42
N ALA A 664 31.19 1.39 17.48
CA ALA A 664 32.59 1.02 17.69
C ALA A 664 33.10 0.03 16.63
N GLN A 665 32.31 -0.99 16.30
CA GLN A 665 32.61 -1.95 15.22
C GLN A 665 32.76 -1.23 13.88
N ARG A 666 31.81 -0.34 13.55
CA ARG A 666 31.90 0.49 12.33
C ARG A 666 33.17 1.35 12.31
N LEU A 667 33.54 1.96 13.43
CA LEU A 667 34.76 2.76 13.52
C LEU A 667 36.00 1.89 13.26
N VAL A 668 36.11 0.72 13.87
CA VAL A 668 37.23 -0.21 13.63
C VAL A 668 37.30 -0.62 12.15
N ARG A 669 36.15 -0.93 11.51
CA ARG A 669 36.10 -1.24 10.07
C ARG A 669 36.59 -0.06 9.21
N LYS A 670 36.16 1.17 9.49
CA LYS A 670 36.61 2.36 8.75
C LYS A 670 38.10 2.62 8.95
N LEU A 671 38.61 2.45 10.17
CA LEU A 671 40.03 2.58 10.47
C LEU A 671 40.87 1.52 9.74
N SER A 672 40.42 0.26 9.74
CA SER A 672 41.08 -0.81 9.00
C SER A 672 41.15 -0.50 7.50
N LYS A 673 40.05 -0.03 6.89
CA LYS A 673 40.04 0.43 5.49
C LYS A 673 41.01 1.59 5.23
N ALA A 674 41.23 2.45 6.21
CA ALA A 674 42.20 3.55 6.16
C ALA A 674 43.63 3.12 6.53
N GLN A 675 43.94 1.82 6.60
CA GLN A 675 45.26 1.28 7.00
C GLN A 675 45.68 1.65 8.44
N VAL A 676 44.71 1.74 9.34
CA VAL A 676 44.91 1.98 10.78
C VAL A 676 44.49 0.74 11.57
N ILE A 677 45.39 0.23 12.41
CA ILE A 677 45.13 -0.91 13.28
C ILE A 677 44.46 -0.42 14.56
N ALA A 678 43.24 -0.89 14.80
CA ALA A 678 42.46 -0.54 15.98
C ALA A 678 41.65 -1.74 16.47
N GLN A 679 41.32 -1.73 17.76
CA GLN A 679 40.51 -2.77 18.39
C GLN A 679 39.48 -2.15 19.34
N MET A 680 38.36 -2.84 19.53
CA MET A 680 37.35 -2.45 20.49
C MET A 680 37.75 -2.90 21.90
N VAL A 681 37.44 -2.08 22.89
CA VAL A 681 37.69 -2.38 24.31
C VAL A 681 36.42 -2.10 25.10
N PRO A 682 35.93 -3.06 25.91
CA PRO A 682 34.79 -2.82 26.79
C PRO A 682 35.17 -1.87 27.92
N ILE A 683 34.23 -1.01 28.31
CA ILE A 683 34.34 -0.19 29.52
C ILE A 683 33.94 -1.10 30.68
N GLY A 684 34.92 -1.48 31.52
CA GLY A 684 34.66 -2.31 32.69
C GLY A 684 33.56 -1.70 33.57
N LYS A 685 32.65 -2.54 34.09
CA LYS A 685 31.71 -2.15 35.14
C LYS A 685 32.54 -1.71 36.35
N LYS A 686 32.47 -0.43 36.72
CA LYS A 686 32.84 -0.01 38.07
C LYS A 686 31.70 -0.32 39.02
#